data_AF-A0A7V3UV40-F1
#
_entry.id   AF-A0A7V3UV40-F1
#
_cell.length_a   1.000
_cell.length_b   1.000
_cell.length_c   1.000
_cell.angle_alpha   90.00
_cell.angle_beta   90.00
_cell.angle_gamma   90.00
#
_symmetry.space_group_name_H-M   'P 1'
#
loop_
_entity.id
_entity.type
_entity.pdbx_description
1 polymer ?
#
loop_
_entity_poly.entity_id
_entity_poly.type
_entity_poly.pdbx_seq_one_letter_code
_entity_poly.pdbx_strand_id
1 'polypeptide(L)'
;MKTKKIKKEKHHHKVISKKPLLFETFADKKLEVIFVLATTLIAIGISIYYVIYQHQKNGYFSFPLDDPWIHLQFAKNLIEYGAYSYFKNEVITSGSTSPLYTFLAAFLYLLIKNEFILSYLIGISFFGLLTYFFFKLNRLEFNSSYAALTLSFLIAIQPKLSLISVSGMETTMFIFFLIASIYFYRSENFLMAGVFSGLSLWTRPEGLILILVLLFDVFVQKYYFRTEFGEKFFKERKFIQFIASILILSAGYFLFNYILSGHIFPNTYKAKLTYYFGSSRKNFLQRDVVEYFSSKEFVLVWIPFAISLIFVVIDLIKKEYNKSILYLTFIIIFVLVYYIQLPFTHRFGRYMMPIIPFYLFVAFDGLKRLLIFMHQRSKTDQSKSLSVIYFLFAGFVAVLSLNQIPKNAEEIAFTGKYHFDRHIKVAEWLKKNTKENDVIATHDIGAIAFYSNRKIIDMVGLVNPEVIEHLNDQNLTNFMKNYFIKNNVAYFVTMRNWFEAVNQKPVYIPINEFEFMEVFKFEPERFHLMPKEASFYNQRALFFIQNGNYRSALDFLIRSLRLDPNSSRTLFLLGNVYDFLKDYDNAEIYLKRAIELFPEYFEAHYELARVYFLKQQYQLAKESALKSIEYNPDFKEGYQLVITILENVEKNFDEAKKYREKLAIMK
;
A
#
# COMPACT_ATOMS: atom_id res chain seq x y z
N MET A 1 29.77 36.68 -82.73
CA MET A 1 29.95 36.61 -81.25
C MET A 1 29.35 35.30 -80.73
N LYS A 2 30.05 34.64 -79.80
CA LYS A 2 29.95 33.22 -79.41
C LYS A 2 28.57 32.76 -78.90
N THR A 3 28.01 31.72 -79.50
CA THR A 3 26.94 30.88 -78.93
C THR A 3 27.50 30.00 -77.80
N LYS A 4 27.18 30.34 -76.54
CA LYS A 4 27.48 29.49 -75.37
C LYS A 4 26.56 28.26 -75.36
N LYS A 5 27.14 27.08 -75.59
CA LYS A 5 26.55 25.78 -75.20
C LYS A 5 26.40 25.74 -73.68
N ILE A 6 25.17 25.80 -73.18
CA ILE A 6 24.87 25.48 -71.78
C ILE A 6 24.81 23.96 -71.66
N LYS A 7 25.85 23.36 -71.05
CA LYS A 7 25.83 21.99 -70.55
C LYS A 7 24.77 21.89 -69.45
N LYS A 8 23.67 21.17 -69.69
CA LYS A 8 22.82 20.66 -68.62
C LYS A 8 23.57 19.52 -67.92
N GLU A 9 24.23 19.83 -66.81
CA GLU A 9 24.66 18.81 -65.85
C GLU A 9 23.40 18.20 -65.22
N LYS A 10 23.06 16.97 -65.63
CA LYS A 10 22.11 16.12 -64.90
C LYS A 10 22.78 15.72 -63.59
N HIS A 11 22.52 16.45 -62.51
CA HIS A 11 22.74 15.93 -61.17
C HIS A 11 21.78 14.76 -60.95
N HIS A 12 22.25 13.54 -61.21
CA HIS A 12 21.65 12.33 -60.67
C HIS A 12 21.82 12.35 -59.15
N HIS A 13 20.84 12.92 -58.43
CA HIS A 13 20.66 12.57 -57.03
C HIS A 13 20.33 11.07 -56.98
N LYS A 14 21.33 10.23 -56.70
CA LYS A 14 21.11 8.86 -56.26
C LYS A 14 20.19 8.92 -55.04
N VAL A 15 18.92 8.60 -55.23
CA VAL A 15 17.98 8.36 -54.13
C VAL A 15 18.52 7.13 -53.40
N ILE A 16 19.21 7.34 -52.29
CA ILE A 16 19.72 6.25 -51.46
C ILE A 16 18.49 5.57 -50.86
N SER A 17 18.22 4.33 -51.28
CA SER A 17 17.19 3.48 -50.68
C SER A 17 17.57 3.19 -49.23
N LYS A 18 16.80 3.73 -48.28
CA LYS A 18 17.02 3.54 -46.85
C LYS A 18 16.32 2.27 -46.38
N LYS A 19 17.03 1.44 -45.61
CA LYS A 19 16.45 0.23 -45.01
C LYS A 19 15.57 0.59 -43.81
N PRO A 20 14.51 -0.19 -43.52
CA PRO A 20 13.76 -0.03 -42.29
C PRO A 20 14.67 -0.25 -41.08
N LEU A 21 14.29 0.31 -39.94
CA LEU A 21 15.04 0.07 -38.71
C LEU A 21 14.98 -1.43 -38.36
N LEU A 22 16.02 -1.99 -37.74
CA LEU A 22 16.08 -3.42 -37.42
C LEU A 22 14.92 -3.83 -36.50
N PHE A 23 14.53 -2.96 -35.58
CA PHE A 23 13.35 -3.19 -34.74
C PHE A 23 12.04 -3.00 -35.49
N GLU A 24 12.00 -2.64 -36.77
CA GLU A 24 10.79 -2.67 -37.62
C GLU A 24 10.71 -3.95 -38.45
N THR A 25 11.76 -4.78 -38.43
CA THR A 25 11.75 -6.07 -39.12
C THR A 25 11.07 -7.15 -38.28
N PHE A 26 10.39 -8.07 -38.98
CA PHE A 26 9.67 -9.18 -38.35
C PHE A 26 10.64 -10.31 -37.98
N ALA A 27 10.51 -10.86 -36.78
CA ALA A 27 11.26 -12.04 -36.36
C ALA A 27 10.61 -13.32 -36.92
N ASP A 28 11.38 -14.42 -36.96
CA ASP A 28 10.85 -15.76 -37.23
C ASP A 28 9.82 -16.15 -36.15
N LYS A 29 8.66 -16.65 -36.58
CA LYS A 29 7.57 -17.09 -35.69
C LYS A 29 8.03 -18.11 -34.66
N LYS A 30 8.97 -19.01 -34.98
CA LYS A 30 9.49 -20.00 -34.02
C LYS A 30 10.31 -19.34 -32.92
N LEU A 31 11.21 -18.42 -33.28
CA LEU A 31 12.01 -17.64 -32.34
C LEU A 31 11.13 -16.75 -31.47
N GLU A 32 10.09 -16.15 -32.04
CA GLU A 32 9.13 -15.32 -31.31
C GLU A 32 8.48 -16.09 -30.14
N VAL A 33 8.00 -17.31 -30.37
CA VAL A 33 7.40 -18.15 -29.31
C VAL A 33 8.40 -18.45 -28.19
N ILE A 34 9.64 -18.81 -28.55
CA ILE A 34 10.69 -19.11 -27.57
C ILE A 34 10.98 -17.90 -26.70
N PHE A 35 11.14 -16.71 -27.28
CA PHE A 35 11.43 -15.49 -26.52
C PHE A 35 10.27 -15.06 -25.61
N VAL A 36 9.03 -15.23 -26.06
CA VAL A 36 7.85 -14.91 -25.22
C VAL A 36 7.73 -15.85 -24.02
N LEU A 37 8.04 -17.14 -24.22
CA LEU A 37 8.13 -18.09 -23.11
C LEU A 37 9.27 -17.71 -22.17
N ALA A 38 10.42 -17.31 -22.70
CA ALA A 38 11.56 -16.87 -21.90
C ALA A 38 11.23 -15.63 -21.04
N THR A 39 10.57 -14.60 -21.58
CA THR A 39 10.19 -13.41 -20.78
C THR A 39 9.20 -13.77 -19.68
N THR A 40 8.25 -14.67 -19.97
CA THR A 40 7.29 -15.17 -18.98
C THR A 40 7.99 -15.96 -17.86
N LEU A 41 8.94 -16.83 -18.21
CA LEU A 41 9.74 -17.59 -17.25
C LEU A 41 10.63 -16.68 -16.39
N ILE A 42 11.16 -15.59 -16.95
CA ILE A 42 11.95 -14.59 -16.20
C ILE A 42 11.09 -13.92 -15.13
N ALA A 43 9.88 -13.48 -15.48
CA ALA A 43 8.96 -12.86 -14.51
C ALA A 43 8.59 -13.81 -13.37
N ILE A 44 8.33 -15.08 -13.70
CA ILE A 44 8.07 -16.14 -12.72
C ILE A 44 9.32 -16.37 -11.85
N GLY A 45 10.50 -16.50 -12.46
CA GLY A 45 11.76 -16.74 -11.76
C GLY A 45 12.13 -15.64 -10.77
N ILE A 46 11.97 -14.36 -11.15
CA ILE A 46 12.23 -13.22 -10.24
C ILE A 46 11.23 -13.22 -9.07
N SER A 47 9.96 -13.53 -9.34
CA SER A 47 8.96 -13.61 -8.28
C SER A 47 9.26 -14.75 -7.29
N ILE A 48 9.61 -15.93 -7.81
CA ILE A 48 10.05 -17.08 -6.98
C ILE A 48 11.30 -16.72 -6.18
N TYR A 49 12.26 -16.00 -6.78
CA TYR A 49 13.44 -15.51 -6.06
C TYR A 49 13.07 -14.67 -4.84
N TYR A 50 12.08 -13.78 -4.92
CA TYR A 50 11.60 -13.02 -3.75
C TYR A 50 11.03 -13.91 -2.65
N VAL A 51 10.22 -14.90 -3.01
CA VAL A 51 9.65 -15.86 -2.04
C VAL A 51 10.76 -16.65 -1.36
N ILE A 52 11.73 -17.17 -2.12
CA ILE A 52 12.87 -17.94 -1.59
C ILE A 52 13.73 -17.06 -0.70
N TYR A 53 14.08 -15.85 -1.14
CA TYR A 53 14.92 -14.92 -0.39
C TYR A 53 14.28 -14.55 0.96
N GLN A 54 12.99 -14.21 0.95
CA GLN A 54 12.23 -13.92 2.17
C GLN A 54 12.25 -15.12 3.12
N HIS A 55 11.95 -16.32 2.61
CA HIS A 55 11.93 -17.53 3.43
C HIS A 55 13.30 -17.86 4.02
N GLN A 56 14.38 -17.73 3.25
CA GLN A 56 15.75 -17.93 3.73
C GLN A 56 16.14 -16.93 4.81
N LYS A 57 15.71 -15.67 4.69
CA LYS A 57 16.07 -14.59 5.63
C LYS A 57 15.25 -14.64 6.92
N ASN A 58 13.97 -15.00 6.84
CA ASN A 58 13.05 -14.95 7.99
C ASN A 58 12.79 -16.33 8.62
N GLY A 59 12.98 -17.43 7.87
CA GLY A 59 12.64 -18.80 8.27
C GLY A 59 11.17 -19.18 8.02
N TYR A 60 10.36 -18.28 7.47
CA TYR A 60 8.94 -18.50 7.21
C TYR A 60 8.44 -17.65 6.02
N PHE A 61 7.30 -18.05 5.45
CA PHE A 61 6.59 -17.24 4.45
C PHE A 61 5.80 -16.11 5.12
N SER A 62 5.71 -14.97 4.47
CA SER A 62 4.95 -13.83 4.99
C SER A 62 4.48 -12.90 3.88
N PHE A 63 3.44 -12.12 4.14
CA PHE A 63 3.03 -11.04 3.24
C PHE A 63 3.66 -9.71 3.67
N PRO A 64 4.02 -8.84 2.71
CA PRO A 64 4.55 -7.52 2.99
C PRO A 64 3.46 -6.51 3.43
N LEU A 65 2.20 -6.95 3.57
CA LEU A 65 1.00 -6.16 3.83
C LEU A 65 0.02 -6.97 4.69
N ASP A 66 -0.86 -6.28 5.44
CA ASP A 66 -1.94 -6.92 6.21
C ASP A 66 -3.21 -7.20 5.37
N ASP A 67 -3.48 -6.38 4.35
CA ASP A 67 -4.69 -6.49 3.51
C ASP A 67 -4.92 -7.89 2.86
N PRO A 68 -3.91 -8.67 2.43
CA PRO A 68 -4.11 -9.99 1.82
C PRO A 68 -4.95 -10.93 2.68
N TRP A 69 -4.79 -10.86 4.01
CA TRP A 69 -5.55 -11.70 4.93
C TRP A 69 -7.03 -11.33 4.99
N ILE A 70 -7.43 -10.11 4.59
CA ILE A 70 -8.85 -9.76 4.46
C ILE A 70 -9.47 -10.59 3.34
N HIS A 71 -8.85 -10.65 2.16
CA HIS A 71 -9.32 -11.47 1.05
C HIS A 71 -9.35 -12.96 1.43
N LEU A 72 -8.30 -13.44 2.10
CA LEU A 72 -8.21 -14.82 2.55
C LEU A 72 -9.26 -15.17 3.62
N GLN A 73 -9.60 -14.23 4.49
CA GLN A 73 -10.63 -14.43 5.52
C GLN A 73 -12.02 -14.61 4.87
N PHE A 74 -12.37 -13.76 3.90
CA PHE A 74 -13.60 -13.95 3.12
C PHE A 74 -13.57 -15.26 2.33
N ALA A 75 -12.43 -15.59 1.71
CA ALA A 75 -12.27 -16.82 0.94
C ALA A 75 -12.43 -18.08 1.80
N LYS A 76 -11.79 -18.09 2.98
CA LYS A 76 -11.90 -19.16 3.98
C LYS A 76 -13.35 -19.33 4.45
N ASN A 77 -14.02 -18.24 4.81
CA ASN A 77 -15.40 -18.31 5.28
C ASN A 77 -16.39 -18.76 4.21
N LEU A 78 -16.15 -18.37 2.95
CA LEU A 78 -16.98 -18.83 1.84
C LEU A 78 -16.91 -20.36 1.69
N ILE A 79 -15.74 -20.96 1.90
CA ILE A 79 -15.55 -22.40 1.83
C ILE A 79 -16.01 -23.13 3.09
N GLU A 80 -15.69 -22.60 4.27
CA GLU A 80 -15.99 -23.27 5.54
C GLU A 80 -17.46 -23.13 5.95
N TYR A 81 -18.11 -22.00 5.63
CA TYR A 81 -19.46 -21.68 6.10
C TYR A 81 -20.46 -21.37 4.99
N GLY A 82 -20.03 -21.35 3.71
CA GLY A 82 -20.93 -21.02 2.59
C GLY A 82 -21.38 -19.55 2.55
N ALA A 83 -20.72 -18.67 3.30
CA ALA A 83 -21.11 -17.27 3.47
C ALA A 83 -19.98 -16.31 3.06
N TYR A 84 -20.32 -15.26 2.30
CA TYR A 84 -19.39 -14.18 1.96
C TYR A 84 -19.31 -13.14 3.10
N SER A 85 -18.96 -13.60 4.30
CA SER A 85 -18.93 -12.79 5.52
C SER A 85 -17.52 -12.74 6.11
N TYR A 86 -17.27 -11.78 7.01
CA TYR A 86 -15.97 -11.64 7.67
C TYR A 86 -15.78 -12.60 8.86
N PHE A 87 -16.89 -13.02 9.47
CA PHE A 87 -16.92 -14.04 10.51
C PHE A 87 -18.08 -15.03 10.30
N LYS A 88 -18.01 -16.20 10.96
CA LYS A 88 -19.03 -17.26 10.85
C LYS A 88 -20.42 -16.73 11.24
N ASN A 89 -21.41 -17.00 10.38
CA ASN A 89 -22.82 -16.63 10.59
C ASN A 89 -23.11 -15.12 10.76
N GLU A 90 -22.22 -14.24 10.31
CA GLU A 90 -22.48 -12.80 10.25
C GLU A 90 -23.20 -12.39 8.96
N VAL A 91 -23.77 -11.18 8.99
CA VAL A 91 -24.33 -10.54 7.81
C VAL A 91 -23.24 -10.43 6.74
N ILE A 92 -23.64 -10.68 5.50
CA ILE A 92 -22.75 -10.59 4.33
C ILE A 92 -22.30 -9.14 4.17
N THR A 93 -21.01 -8.87 3.91
CA THR A 93 -20.49 -7.49 3.82
C THR A 93 -19.57 -7.32 2.61
N SER A 94 -19.48 -6.09 2.08
CA SER A 94 -18.59 -5.71 0.98
C SER A 94 -17.15 -5.37 1.43
N GLY A 95 -16.68 -6.05 2.48
CA GLY A 95 -15.37 -5.83 3.10
C GLY A 95 -14.18 -6.19 2.18
N SER A 96 -14.40 -7.03 1.18
CA SER A 96 -13.40 -7.35 0.16
C SER A 96 -13.62 -6.51 -1.09
N THR A 97 -12.72 -5.56 -1.38
CA THR A 97 -12.78 -4.70 -2.58
C THR A 97 -12.59 -5.45 -3.91
N SER A 98 -12.27 -6.74 -3.85
CA SER A 98 -11.86 -7.55 -5.00
C SER A 98 -12.58 -8.91 -4.99
N PRO A 99 -13.90 -8.95 -5.28
CA PRO A 99 -14.67 -10.18 -5.23
C PRO A 99 -14.11 -11.28 -6.12
N LEU A 100 -13.69 -10.96 -7.35
CA LEU A 100 -13.12 -11.98 -8.26
C LEU A 100 -11.82 -12.60 -7.71
N TYR A 101 -10.97 -11.80 -7.08
CA TYR A 101 -9.76 -12.32 -6.41
C TYR A 101 -10.13 -13.25 -5.26
N THR A 102 -11.14 -12.85 -4.47
CA THR A 102 -11.63 -13.61 -3.32
C THR A 102 -12.24 -14.95 -3.73
N PHE A 103 -13.04 -14.99 -4.79
CA PHE A 103 -13.61 -16.22 -5.32
C PHE A 103 -12.53 -17.16 -5.87
N LEU A 104 -11.53 -16.61 -6.55
CA LEU A 104 -10.39 -17.41 -7.02
C LEU A 104 -9.57 -17.96 -5.85
N ALA A 105 -9.31 -17.15 -4.84
CA ALA A 105 -8.62 -17.58 -3.62
C ALA A 105 -9.41 -18.67 -2.89
N ALA A 106 -10.75 -18.54 -2.78
CA ALA A 106 -11.63 -19.54 -2.18
C ALA A 106 -11.56 -20.88 -2.93
N PHE A 107 -11.64 -20.84 -4.27
CA PHE A 107 -11.51 -22.03 -5.10
C PHE A 107 -10.15 -22.72 -4.92
N LEU A 108 -9.05 -21.95 -4.88
CA LEU A 108 -7.72 -22.53 -4.65
C LEU A 108 -7.53 -23.02 -3.22
N TYR A 109 -8.20 -22.41 -2.24
CA TYR A 109 -8.17 -22.86 -0.84
C TYR A 109 -8.72 -24.29 -0.66
N LEU A 110 -9.66 -24.72 -1.54
CA LEU A 110 -10.12 -26.12 -1.58
C LEU A 110 -9.00 -27.11 -1.92
N LEU A 111 -8.03 -26.69 -2.73
CA LEU A 111 -6.93 -27.52 -3.22
C LEU A 111 -5.65 -27.36 -2.39
N ILE A 112 -5.41 -26.14 -1.90
CA ILE A 112 -4.16 -25.72 -1.25
C ILE A 112 -4.51 -25.06 0.10
N LYS A 113 -4.35 -25.82 1.19
CA LYS A 113 -4.55 -25.34 2.57
C LYS A 113 -3.34 -24.57 3.12
N ASN A 114 -2.72 -23.73 2.28
CA ASN A 114 -1.64 -22.85 2.68
C ASN A 114 -1.85 -21.48 2.00
N GLU A 115 -2.18 -20.49 2.81
CA GLU A 115 -2.54 -19.14 2.38
C GLU A 115 -1.43 -18.42 1.62
N PHE A 116 -0.17 -18.65 2.00
CA PHE A 116 0.97 -18.04 1.30
C PHE A 116 1.14 -18.63 -0.08
N ILE A 117 1.24 -19.96 -0.18
CA ILE A 117 1.45 -20.66 -1.45
C ILE A 117 0.32 -20.36 -2.43
N LEU A 118 -0.94 -20.44 -2.00
CA LEU A 118 -2.06 -20.15 -2.90
C LEU A 118 -2.02 -18.71 -3.42
N SER A 119 -1.68 -17.74 -2.55
CA SER A 119 -1.69 -16.33 -2.91
C SER A 119 -0.51 -15.96 -3.83
N TYR A 120 0.67 -16.54 -3.59
CA TYR A 120 1.82 -16.43 -4.49
C TYR A 120 1.51 -17.06 -5.84
N LEU A 121 0.86 -18.22 -5.88
CA LEU A 121 0.48 -18.88 -7.14
C LEU A 121 -0.44 -17.99 -7.98
N ILE A 122 -1.46 -17.36 -7.37
CA ILE A 122 -2.34 -16.42 -8.09
C ILE A 122 -1.51 -15.25 -8.64
N GLY A 123 -0.77 -14.56 -7.77
CA GLY A 123 -0.06 -13.34 -8.14
C GLY A 123 1.02 -13.55 -9.21
N ILE A 124 1.80 -14.63 -9.09
CA ILE A 124 2.86 -15.02 -10.05
C ILE A 124 2.25 -15.46 -11.38
N SER A 125 1.16 -16.24 -11.36
CA SER A 125 0.50 -16.69 -12.59
C SER A 125 -0.06 -15.53 -13.39
N PHE A 126 -0.74 -14.58 -12.74
CA PHE A 126 -1.23 -13.39 -13.42
C PHE A 126 -0.11 -12.46 -13.88
N PHE A 127 1.05 -12.44 -13.20
CA PHE A 127 2.20 -11.70 -13.68
C PHE A 127 2.78 -12.31 -14.97
N GLY A 128 2.84 -13.64 -15.06
CA GLY A 128 3.22 -14.34 -16.30
C GLY A 128 2.20 -14.13 -17.44
N LEU A 129 0.89 -14.14 -17.14
CA LEU A 129 -0.14 -13.80 -18.12
C LEU A 129 -0.03 -12.34 -18.57
N LEU A 130 0.28 -11.42 -17.65
CA LEU A 130 0.53 -10.02 -17.96
C LEU A 130 1.70 -9.88 -18.95
N THR A 131 2.86 -10.52 -18.74
CA THR A 131 4.00 -10.43 -19.67
C THR A 131 3.66 -10.94 -21.06
N TYR A 132 2.87 -12.01 -21.14
CA TYR A 132 2.41 -12.60 -22.39
C TYR A 132 1.43 -11.71 -23.15
N PHE A 133 0.39 -11.20 -22.48
CA PHE A 133 -0.58 -10.30 -23.11
C PHE A 133 0.02 -8.94 -23.45
N PHE A 134 0.96 -8.45 -22.64
CA PHE A 134 1.69 -7.23 -22.95
C PHE A 134 2.55 -7.40 -24.20
N PHE A 135 3.21 -8.54 -24.38
CA PHE A 135 3.87 -8.86 -25.64
C PHE A 135 2.89 -8.80 -26.82
N LYS A 136 1.76 -9.51 -26.72
CA LYS A 136 0.74 -9.54 -27.78
C LYS A 136 0.20 -8.15 -28.13
N LEU A 137 -0.06 -7.30 -27.13
CA LEU A 137 -0.47 -5.93 -27.34
C LEU A 137 0.60 -5.14 -28.08
N ASN A 138 1.84 -5.17 -27.60
CA ASN A 138 2.94 -4.42 -28.21
C ASN A 138 3.25 -4.92 -29.63
N ARG A 139 3.03 -6.20 -29.92
CA ARG A 139 3.19 -6.76 -31.27
C ARG A 139 2.25 -6.08 -32.26
N LEU A 140 0.99 -5.85 -31.88
CA LEU A 140 -0.01 -5.13 -32.68
C LEU A 140 0.30 -3.64 -32.79
N GLU A 141 0.74 -3.04 -31.68
CA GLU A 141 0.95 -1.60 -31.59
C GLU A 141 2.17 -1.14 -32.38
N PHE A 142 3.31 -1.80 -32.17
CA PHE A 142 4.59 -1.47 -32.79
C PHE A 142 4.78 -2.11 -34.17
N ASN A 143 3.93 -3.07 -34.55
CA ASN A 143 4.09 -3.92 -35.73
C ASN A 143 5.48 -4.57 -35.80
N SER A 144 6.03 -4.96 -34.64
CA SER A 144 7.40 -5.47 -34.52
C SER A 144 7.52 -6.51 -33.42
N SER A 145 8.16 -7.64 -33.72
CA SER A 145 8.47 -8.66 -32.71
C SER A 145 9.55 -8.17 -31.76
N TYR A 146 10.61 -7.54 -32.27
CA TYR A 146 11.73 -7.12 -31.43
C TYR A 146 11.36 -6.01 -30.45
N ALA A 147 10.61 -4.99 -30.89
CA ALA A 147 10.14 -3.94 -29.98
C ALA A 147 9.19 -4.50 -28.91
N ALA A 148 8.31 -5.42 -29.30
CA ALA A 148 7.38 -6.08 -28.39
C ALA A 148 8.11 -6.99 -27.38
N LEU A 149 9.12 -7.74 -27.82
CA LEU A 149 9.96 -8.56 -26.94
C LEU A 149 10.73 -7.69 -25.94
N THR A 150 11.30 -6.57 -26.40
CA THR A 150 11.98 -5.61 -25.53
C THR A 150 11.06 -5.11 -24.43
N LEU A 151 9.86 -4.63 -24.79
CA LEU A 151 8.89 -4.12 -23.82
C LEU A 151 8.35 -5.21 -22.88
N SER A 152 8.11 -6.42 -23.38
CA SER A 152 7.73 -7.58 -22.57
C SER A 152 8.83 -7.97 -21.57
N PHE A 153 10.10 -7.97 -22.00
CA PHE A 153 11.24 -8.20 -21.14
C PHE A 153 11.35 -7.14 -20.04
N LEU A 154 11.19 -5.85 -20.38
CA LEU A 154 11.20 -4.76 -19.40
C LEU A 154 10.09 -4.88 -18.36
N ILE A 155 8.90 -5.35 -18.75
CA ILE A 155 7.83 -5.67 -17.79
C ILE A 155 8.18 -6.89 -16.94
N ALA A 156 8.74 -7.94 -17.53
CA ALA A 156 9.10 -9.16 -16.82
C ALA A 156 10.13 -8.93 -15.71
N ILE A 157 11.05 -7.99 -15.90
CA ILE A 157 12.07 -7.62 -14.92
C ILE A 157 11.68 -6.39 -14.06
N GLN A 158 10.44 -5.89 -14.19
CA GLN A 158 10.05 -4.67 -13.51
C GLN A 158 9.96 -4.95 -11.99
N PRO A 159 10.80 -4.30 -11.15
CA PRO A 159 11.02 -4.70 -9.76
C PRO A 159 9.80 -4.46 -8.83
N LYS A 160 8.93 -3.50 -9.16
CA LYS A 160 7.71 -3.20 -8.39
C LYS A 160 6.58 -4.20 -8.73
N LEU A 161 6.47 -4.63 -9.99
CA LEU A 161 5.50 -5.63 -10.44
C LEU A 161 5.87 -7.05 -9.96
N SER A 162 7.16 -7.38 -9.94
CA SER A 162 7.63 -8.63 -9.31
C SER A 162 7.45 -8.61 -7.79
N LEU A 163 7.53 -7.44 -7.13
CA LEU A 163 7.25 -7.33 -5.69
C LEU A 163 5.78 -7.56 -5.39
N ILE A 164 4.89 -6.92 -6.16
CA ILE A 164 3.45 -7.03 -5.91
C ILE A 164 2.89 -8.41 -6.31
N SER A 165 3.55 -9.14 -7.22
CA SER A 165 3.17 -10.51 -7.59
C SER A 165 3.29 -11.51 -6.43
N VAL A 166 4.10 -11.21 -5.41
CA VAL A 166 4.30 -12.03 -4.21
C VAL A 166 3.71 -11.37 -2.95
N SER A 167 2.85 -10.36 -3.12
CA SER A 167 2.29 -9.63 -1.98
C SER A 167 1.01 -10.24 -1.42
N GLY A 168 0.36 -11.15 -2.14
CA GLY A 168 -0.98 -11.65 -1.83
C GLY A 168 -2.12 -10.68 -2.18
N MET A 169 -1.81 -9.59 -2.92
CA MET A 169 -2.81 -8.65 -3.43
C MET A 169 -3.26 -9.02 -4.85
N GLU A 170 -4.45 -8.56 -5.24
CA GLU A 170 -5.05 -8.71 -6.56
C GLU A 170 -4.38 -7.90 -7.68
N THR A 171 -3.36 -7.09 -7.36
CA THR A 171 -2.88 -6.03 -8.24
C THR A 171 -2.33 -6.57 -9.57
N THR A 172 -1.59 -7.69 -9.59
CA THR A 172 -1.11 -8.26 -10.87
C THR A 172 -2.26 -8.77 -11.74
N MET A 173 -3.29 -9.35 -11.13
CA MET A 173 -4.51 -9.76 -11.81
C MET A 173 -5.27 -8.57 -12.40
N PHE A 174 -5.38 -7.47 -11.66
CA PHE A 174 -5.99 -6.24 -12.18
C PHE A 174 -5.24 -5.71 -13.40
N ILE A 175 -3.92 -5.58 -13.32
CA ILE A 175 -3.08 -5.08 -14.41
C ILE A 175 -3.19 -5.99 -15.64
N PHE A 176 -3.21 -7.31 -15.43
CA PHE A 176 -3.49 -8.27 -16.50
C PHE A 176 -4.83 -7.99 -17.19
N PHE A 177 -5.93 -7.80 -16.45
CA PHE A 177 -7.23 -7.49 -17.04
C PHE A 177 -7.22 -6.18 -17.82
N LEU A 178 -6.51 -5.14 -17.35
CA LEU A 178 -6.37 -3.88 -18.10
C LEU A 178 -5.66 -4.09 -19.44
N ILE A 179 -4.53 -4.81 -19.45
CA ILE A 179 -3.76 -5.09 -20.67
C ILE A 179 -4.52 -6.00 -21.63
N ALA A 180 -5.17 -7.05 -21.13
CA ALA A 180 -5.98 -7.94 -21.94
C ALA A 180 -7.19 -7.21 -22.57
N SER A 181 -7.82 -6.29 -21.83
CA SER A 181 -8.91 -5.44 -22.35
C SER A 181 -8.46 -4.62 -23.55
N ILE A 182 -7.32 -3.93 -23.45
CA ILE A 182 -6.77 -3.12 -24.54
C ILE A 182 -6.28 -4.00 -25.69
N TYR A 183 -5.67 -5.16 -25.40
CA TYR A 183 -5.28 -6.11 -26.44
C TYR A 183 -6.47 -6.55 -27.29
N PHE A 184 -7.58 -6.98 -26.67
CA PHE A 184 -8.77 -7.39 -27.41
C PHE A 184 -9.45 -6.22 -28.11
N TYR A 185 -9.44 -5.04 -27.51
CA TYR A 185 -9.91 -3.81 -28.15
C TYR A 185 -9.12 -3.50 -29.44
N ARG A 186 -7.79 -3.52 -29.37
CA ARG A 186 -6.90 -3.30 -30.53
C ARG A 186 -6.96 -4.43 -31.56
N SER A 187 -7.26 -5.65 -31.12
CA SER A 187 -7.51 -6.80 -32.00
C SER A 187 -8.92 -6.81 -32.61
N GLU A 188 -9.74 -5.79 -32.30
CA GLU A 188 -11.15 -5.69 -32.69
C GLU A 188 -12.07 -6.84 -32.23
N ASN A 189 -11.64 -7.61 -31.23
CA ASN A 189 -12.50 -8.58 -30.56
C ASN A 189 -13.25 -7.88 -29.43
N PHE A 190 -14.27 -7.11 -29.82
CA PHE A 190 -15.01 -6.24 -28.92
C PHE A 190 -15.80 -6.98 -27.84
N LEU A 191 -16.23 -8.22 -28.10
CA LEU A 191 -16.83 -9.04 -27.06
C LEU A 191 -15.83 -9.32 -25.93
N MET A 192 -14.63 -9.81 -26.26
CA MET A 192 -13.62 -10.08 -25.24
C MET A 192 -13.07 -8.79 -24.62
N ALA A 193 -12.97 -7.70 -25.38
CA ALA A 193 -12.59 -6.40 -24.82
C ALA A 193 -13.56 -5.98 -23.73
N GLY A 194 -14.87 -6.12 -23.96
CA GLY A 194 -15.89 -5.80 -22.97
C GLY A 194 -15.94 -6.78 -21.79
N VAL A 195 -15.72 -8.08 -22.02
CA VAL A 195 -15.61 -9.08 -20.95
C VAL A 195 -14.43 -8.77 -20.02
N PHE A 196 -13.23 -8.58 -20.55
CA PHE A 196 -12.05 -8.29 -19.72
C PHE A 196 -12.15 -6.92 -19.04
N SER A 197 -12.78 -5.93 -19.69
CA SER A 197 -13.02 -4.61 -19.07
C SER A 197 -13.99 -4.73 -17.90
N GLY A 198 -15.08 -5.49 -18.07
CA GLY A 198 -16.03 -5.77 -17.00
C GLY A 198 -15.40 -6.56 -15.85
N LEU A 199 -14.58 -7.59 -16.14
CA LEU A 199 -13.85 -8.34 -15.12
C LEU A 199 -12.84 -7.47 -14.36
N SER A 200 -12.22 -6.49 -15.00
CA SER A 200 -11.34 -5.54 -14.31
C SER A 200 -12.06 -4.82 -13.15
N LEU A 201 -13.36 -4.49 -13.32
CA LEU A 201 -14.18 -3.88 -12.28
C LEU A 201 -14.42 -4.82 -11.09
N TRP A 202 -14.59 -6.12 -11.34
CA TRP A 202 -14.71 -7.15 -10.31
C TRP A 202 -13.42 -7.42 -9.53
N THR A 203 -12.29 -6.96 -10.05
CA THR A 203 -11.02 -6.99 -9.32
C THR A 203 -10.83 -5.71 -8.54
N ARG A 204 -11.10 -4.54 -9.15
CA ARG A 204 -10.87 -3.23 -8.54
C ARG A 204 -11.80 -2.17 -9.16
N PRO A 205 -12.38 -1.26 -8.36
CA PRO A 205 -13.31 -0.24 -8.85
C PRO A 205 -12.69 0.71 -9.90
N GLU A 206 -11.37 0.88 -9.90
CA GLU A 206 -10.63 1.68 -10.88
C GLU A 206 -10.70 1.12 -12.31
N GLY A 207 -11.14 -0.14 -12.49
CA GLY A 207 -11.42 -0.71 -13.82
C GLY A 207 -12.43 0.11 -14.63
N LEU A 208 -13.31 0.85 -13.95
CA LEU A 208 -14.26 1.78 -14.57
C LEU A 208 -13.55 2.88 -15.37
N ILE A 209 -12.37 3.30 -14.95
CA ILE A 209 -11.56 4.32 -15.65
C ILE A 209 -11.21 3.81 -17.05
N LEU A 210 -10.76 2.56 -17.18
CA LEU A 210 -10.41 2.01 -18.48
C LEU A 210 -11.63 1.88 -19.40
N ILE A 211 -12.77 1.46 -18.86
CA ILE A 211 -14.03 1.38 -19.62
C ILE A 211 -14.37 2.74 -20.25
N LEU A 212 -14.34 3.81 -19.44
CA LEU A 212 -14.63 5.17 -19.91
C LEU A 212 -13.60 5.65 -20.94
N VAL A 213 -12.32 5.33 -20.73
CA VAL A 213 -11.23 5.71 -21.63
C VAL A 213 -11.35 5.00 -22.99
N LEU A 214 -11.73 3.71 -23.01
CA LEU A 214 -11.97 2.98 -24.26
C LEU A 214 -13.15 3.57 -25.03
N LEU A 215 -14.26 3.89 -24.35
CA LEU A 215 -15.42 4.53 -24.99
C LEU A 215 -15.07 5.91 -25.55
N PHE A 216 -14.32 6.70 -24.78
CA PHE A 216 -13.82 8.00 -25.22
C PHE A 216 -12.89 7.89 -26.43
N ASP A 217 -11.97 6.93 -26.44
CA ASP A 217 -11.05 6.71 -27.56
C ASP A 217 -11.79 6.36 -28.85
N VAL A 218 -12.80 5.46 -28.80
CA VAL A 218 -13.62 5.18 -29.99
C VAL A 218 -14.39 6.42 -30.44
N PHE A 219 -14.98 7.17 -29.51
CA PHE A 219 -15.71 8.39 -29.84
C PHE A 219 -14.80 9.41 -30.57
N VAL A 220 -13.61 9.64 -30.03
CA VAL A 220 -12.59 10.52 -30.64
C VAL A 220 -12.15 9.98 -32.01
N GLN A 221 -11.92 8.68 -32.12
CA GLN A 221 -11.57 8.04 -33.39
C GLN A 221 -12.65 8.20 -34.46
N LYS A 222 -13.93 8.05 -34.11
CA LYS A 222 -15.04 8.20 -35.06
C LYS A 222 -15.28 9.67 -35.44
N TYR A 223 -15.43 10.55 -34.47
CA TYR A 223 -15.94 11.89 -34.73
C TYR A 223 -14.85 12.93 -35.03
N TYR A 224 -13.70 12.83 -34.35
CA TYR A 224 -12.60 13.77 -34.55
C TYR A 224 -11.64 13.32 -35.67
N PHE A 225 -11.15 12.08 -35.59
CA PHE A 225 -10.17 11.55 -36.55
C PHE A 225 -10.78 10.81 -37.75
N ARG A 226 -12.05 10.38 -37.66
CA ARG A 226 -12.77 9.61 -38.70
C ARG A 226 -12.01 8.38 -39.17
N THR A 227 -11.47 7.60 -38.23
CA THR A 227 -10.71 6.38 -38.54
C THR A 227 -11.65 5.23 -38.93
N GLU A 228 -11.16 4.31 -39.78
CA GLU A 228 -11.89 3.08 -40.13
C GLU A 228 -12.23 2.24 -38.88
N PHE A 229 -11.33 2.21 -37.90
CA PHE A 229 -11.56 1.53 -36.63
C PHE A 229 -12.78 2.09 -35.90
N GLY A 230 -12.87 3.43 -35.78
CA GLY A 230 -14.01 4.11 -35.15
C GLY A 230 -15.32 3.85 -35.90
N GLU A 231 -15.30 3.96 -37.22
CA GLU A 231 -16.44 3.61 -38.10
C GLU A 231 -16.92 2.17 -37.86
N LYS A 232 -15.98 1.21 -37.87
CA LYS A 232 -16.25 -0.23 -37.74
C LYS A 232 -16.78 -0.61 -36.36
N PHE A 233 -16.34 0.06 -35.30
CA PHE A 233 -16.83 -0.18 -33.94
C PHE A 233 -18.34 0.10 -33.83
N PHE A 234 -18.81 1.21 -34.40
CA PHE A 234 -20.21 1.63 -34.32
C PHE A 234 -21.14 0.87 -35.28
N LYS A 235 -20.66 -0.09 -36.06
CA LYS A 235 -21.53 -1.03 -36.80
C LYS A 235 -22.27 -1.92 -35.80
N GLU A 236 -23.59 -2.10 -36.01
CA GLU A 236 -24.57 -2.53 -34.99
C GLU A 236 -24.09 -3.68 -34.09
N ARG A 237 -23.63 -4.79 -34.66
CA ARG A 237 -23.28 -5.99 -33.87
C ARG A 237 -22.06 -5.80 -32.95
N LYS A 238 -21.06 -5.01 -33.36
CA LYS A 238 -19.78 -4.88 -32.62
C LYS A 238 -19.93 -3.98 -31.40
N PHE A 239 -20.58 -2.83 -31.58
CA PHE A 239 -20.92 -1.92 -30.50
C PHE A 239 -21.76 -2.61 -29.42
N ILE A 240 -22.82 -3.32 -29.84
CA ILE A 240 -23.70 -4.04 -28.93
C ILE A 240 -22.93 -5.10 -28.15
N GLN A 241 -22.05 -5.87 -28.80
CA GLN A 241 -21.22 -6.87 -28.11
C GLN A 241 -20.32 -6.26 -27.03
N PHE A 242 -19.67 -5.12 -27.32
CA PHE A 242 -18.83 -4.42 -26.35
C PHE A 242 -19.65 -3.92 -25.16
N ILE A 243 -20.72 -3.16 -25.43
CA ILE A 243 -21.54 -2.52 -24.40
C ILE A 243 -22.28 -3.57 -23.58
N ALA A 244 -22.91 -4.56 -24.22
CA ALA A 244 -23.67 -5.60 -23.50
C ALA A 244 -22.78 -6.42 -22.57
N SER A 245 -21.58 -6.82 -23.00
CA SER A 245 -20.66 -7.57 -22.13
C SER A 245 -20.18 -6.73 -20.94
N ILE A 246 -19.89 -5.45 -21.12
CA ILE A 246 -19.55 -4.52 -20.03
C ILE A 246 -20.74 -4.35 -19.09
N LEU A 247 -21.94 -4.12 -19.62
CA LEU A 247 -23.14 -3.86 -18.81
C LEU A 247 -23.53 -5.09 -18.00
N ILE A 248 -23.49 -6.30 -18.58
CA ILE A 248 -23.80 -7.54 -17.85
C ILE A 248 -22.86 -7.72 -16.66
N LEU A 249 -21.55 -7.59 -16.89
CA LEU A 249 -20.56 -7.76 -15.83
C LEU A 249 -20.59 -6.62 -14.81
N SER A 250 -20.72 -5.36 -15.25
CA SER A 250 -20.78 -4.20 -14.35
C SER A 250 -22.06 -4.18 -13.53
N ALA A 251 -23.21 -4.52 -14.13
CA ALA A 251 -24.46 -4.67 -13.40
C ALA A 251 -24.35 -5.77 -12.35
N GLY A 252 -23.71 -6.90 -12.69
CA GLY A 252 -23.42 -7.95 -11.72
C GLY A 252 -22.58 -7.46 -10.54
N TYR A 253 -21.53 -6.67 -10.79
CA TYR A 253 -20.69 -6.10 -9.74
C TYR A 253 -21.46 -5.11 -8.85
N PHE A 254 -22.23 -4.20 -9.43
CA PHE A 254 -23.01 -3.23 -8.67
C PHE A 254 -24.14 -3.89 -7.89
N LEU A 255 -24.82 -4.88 -8.49
CA LEU A 255 -25.85 -5.68 -7.82
C LEU A 255 -25.25 -6.47 -6.66
N PHE A 256 -24.08 -7.09 -6.87
CA PHE A 256 -23.35 -7.78 -5.81
C PHE A 256 -23.10 -6.85 -4.62
N ASN A 257 -22.47 -5.69 -4.84
CA ASN A 257 -22.22 -4.73 -3.76
C ASN A 257 -23.53 -4.21 -3.11
N TYR A 258 -24.56 -3.95 -3.90
CA TYR A 258 -25.85 -3.50 -3.38
C TYR A 258 -26.52 -4.53 -2.47
N ILE A 259 -26.48 -5.81 -2.84
CA ILE A 259 -26.98 -6.91 -2.00
C ILE A 259 -26.18 -7.00 -0.70
N LEU A 260 -24.85 -6.77 -0.74
CA LEU A 260 -23.99 -6.92 0.42
C LEU A 260 -24.03 -5.74 1.40
N SER A 261 -24.15 -4.51 0.91
CA SER A 261 -24.00 -3.32 1.76
C SER A 261 -25.06 -2.26 1.55
N GLY A 262 -26.08 -2.50 0.72
CA GLY A 262 -27.09 -1.49 0.37
C GLY A 262 -26.55 -0.34 -0.49
N HIS A 263 -25.29 -0.41 -0.91
CA HIS A 263 -24.61 0.62 -1.69
C HIS A 263 -24.00 0.02 -2.96
N ILE A 264 -23.95 0.82 -4.04
CA ILE A 264 -23.39 0.37 -5.32
C ILE A 264 -21.86 0.18 -5.29
N PHE A 265 -21.16 0.85 -4.37
CA PHE A 265 -19.72 0.70 -4.15
C PHE A 265 -19.45 -0.01 -2.82
N PRO A 266 -18.32 -0.73 -2.70
CA PRO A 266 -17.98 -1.44 -1.47
C PRO A 266 -17.69 -0.48 -0.32
N ASN A 267 -18.03 -0.89 0.91
CA ASN A 267 -17.88 -0.06 2.13
C ASN A 267 -16.43 0.38 2.37
N THR A 268 -15.49 -0.52 2.09
CA THR A 268 -14.04 -0.29 2.13
C THR A 268 -13.58 0.90 1.29
N TYR A 269 -14.26 1.19 0.18
CA TYR A 269 -13.96 2.37 -0.63
C TYR A 269 -14.32 3.65 0.15
N LYS A 270 -15.51 3.73 0.76
CA LYS A 270 -15.93 4.86 1.62
C LYS A 270 -15.02 5.00 2.84
N ALA A 271 -14.68 3.90 3.51
CA ALA A 271 -13.81 3.91 4.68
C ALA A 271 -12.42 4.49 4.36
N LYS A 272 -11.81 4.07 3.25
CA LYS A 272 -10.53 4.63 2.78
C LYS A 272 -10.65 6.12 2.46
N LEU A 273 -11.70 6.55 1.77
CA LEU A 273 -11.91 7.97 1.47
C LEU A 273 -12.01 8.82 2.73
N THR A 274 -12.81 8.40 3.71
CA THR A 274 -12.99 9.14 4.97
C THR A 274 -11.70 9.20 5.78
N TYR A 275 -10.95 8.09 5.85
CA TYR A 275 -9.72 8.01 6.62
C TYR A 275 -8.60 8.88 6.05
N TYR A 276 -8.45 8.89 4.72
CA TYR A 276 -7.41 9.67 4.04
C TYR A 276 -7.89 11.06 3.62
N PHE A 277 -9.11 11.46 4.03
CA PHE A 277 -9.64 12.79 3.80
C PHE A 277 -8.72 13.83 4.44
N GLY A 278 -8.34 14.86 3.67
CA GLY A 278 -7.38 15.88 4.11
C GLY A 278 -5.91 15.58 3.79
N SER A 279 -5.59 14.44 3.16
CA SER A 279 -4.24 14.17 2.65
C SER A 279 -3.80 15.26 1.65
N SER A 280 -2.54 15.70 1.75
CA SER A 280 -2.02 16.79 0.92
C SER A 280 -1.94 16.39 -0.56
N ARG A 281 -2.79 17.00 -1.37
CA ARG A 281 -2.80 16.87 -2.84
C ARG A 281 -1.46 17.23 -3.48
N LYS A 282 -0.77 18.24 -2.92
CA LYS A 282 0.59 18.60 -3.34
C LYS A 282 1.57 17.46 -3.10
N ASN A 283 1.50 16.86 -1.90
CA ASN A 283 2.38 15.74 -1.55
C ASN A 283 2.07 14.51 -2.41
N PHE A 284 0.81 14.26 -2.73
CA PHE A 284 0.44 13.20 -3.68
C PHE A 284 1.10 13.41 -5.05
N LEU A 285 0.94 14.58 -5.67
CA LEU A 285 1.56 14.82 -6.98
C LEU A 285 3.08 14.73 -6.91
N GLN A 286 3.70 15.31 -5.89
CA GLN A 286 5.16 15.34 -5.76
C GLN A 286 5.74 13.95 -5.42
N ARG A 287 5.32 13.36 -4.30
CA ARG A 287 5.90 12.13 -3.76
C ARG A 287 5.34 10.89 -4.45
N ASP A 288 4.01 10.84 -4.57
CA ASP A 288 3.32 9.61 -4.93
C ASP A 288 3.21 9.41 -6.46
N VAL A 289 3.39 10.47 -7.25
CA VAL A 289 3.41 10.42 -8.71
C VAL A 289 4.79 10.77 -9.27
N VAL A 290 5.29 11.99 -9.06
CA VAL A 290 6.54 12.45 -9.69
C VAL A 290 7.74 11.69 -9.17
N GLU A 291 7.97 11.63 -7.85
CA GLU A 291 9.09 10.89 -7.25
C GLU A 291 8.96 9.38 -7.54
N TYR A 292 7.75 8.82 -7.51
CA TYR A 292 7.50 7.41 -7.83
C TYR A 292 7.96 7.03 -9.25
N PHE A 293 7.64 7.84 -10.26
CA PHE A 293 8.08 7.63 -11.64
C PHE A 293 9.46 8.25 -11.92
N SER A 294 10.10 8.90 -10.96
CA SER A 294 11.51 9.35 -11.03
C SER A 294 12.47 8.42 -10.29
N SER A 295 11.97 7.28 -9.77
CA SER A 295 12.81 6.27 -9.14
C SER A 295 13.82 5.67 -10.14
N LYS A 296 14.86 5.02 -9.62
CA LYS A 296 16.04 4.60 -10.42
C LYS A 296 15.68 3.79 -11.65
N GLU A 297 14.70 2.91 -11.56
CA GLU A 297 14.22 2.07 -12.67
C GLU A 297 13.44 2.84 -13.75
N PHE A 298 12.96 4.05 -13.45
CA PHE A 298 12.17 4.88 -14.37
C PHE A 298 12.86 6.17 -14.81
N VAL A 299 13.96 6.58 -14.17
CA VAL A 299 14.60 7.89 -14.42
C VAL A 299 14.90 8.17 -15.90
N LEU A 300 15.34 7.16 -16.66
CA LEU A 300 15.63 7.29 -18.09
C LEU A 300 14.36 7.37 -18.96
N VAL A 301 13.22 6.89 -18.47
CA VAL A 301 11.95 6.75 -19.20
C VAL A 301 11.26 8.11 -19.38
N TRP A 302 11.55 9.10 -18.54
CA TRP A 302 10.95 10.45 -18.61
C TRP A 302 11.20 11.16 -19.93
N ILE A 303 12.43 11.12 -20.44
CA ILE A 303 12.80 11.82 -21.68
C ILE A 303 11.99 11.29 -22.86
N PRO A 304 11.99 9.98 -23.16
CA PRO A 304 11.21 9.46 -24.26
C PRO A 304 9.70 9.53 -24.02
N PHE A 305 9.23 9.53 -22.77
CA PHE A 305 7.84 9.84 -22.44
C PHE A 305 7.46 11.27 -22.85
N ALA A 306 8.29 12.27 -22.50
CA ALA A 306 8.07 13.67 -22.90
C ALA A 306 8.12 13.86 -24.42
N ILE A 307 9.01 13.14 -25.11
CA ILE A 307 9.08 13.12 -26.57
C ILE A 307 7.77 12.59 -27.17
N SER A 308 7.19 11.54 -26.58
CA SER A 308 5.90 11.00 -27.01
C SER A 308 4.78 12.05 -26.92
N LEU A 309 4.75 12.85 -25.85
CA LEU A 309 3.80 13.97 -25.71
C LEU A 309 3.93 14.98 -26.86
N ILE A 310 5.16 15.33 -27.23
CA ILE A 310 5.41 16.25 -28.36
C ILE A 310 4.84 15.67 -29.66
N PHE A 311 5.09 14.39 -29.95
CA PHE A 311 4.54 13.74 -31.14
C PHE A 311 3.01 13.65 -31.12
N VAL A 312 2.41 13.38 -29.96
CA VAL A 312 0.94 13.37 -29.82
C VAL A 312 0.35 14.74 -30.13
N VAL A 313 0.97 15.83 -29.64
CA VAL A 313 0.55 17.20 -29.96
C VAL A 313 0.68 17.50 -31.45
N ILE A 314 1.79 17.11 -32.08
CA ILE A 314 2.00 17.26 -33.53
C ILE A 314 0.92 16.52 -34.32
N ASP A 315 0.65 15.27 -33.98
CA ASP A 315 -0.32 14.42 -34.69
C ASP A 315 -1.76 14.95 -34.49
N LEU A 316 -2.09 15.47 -33.30
CA LEU A 316 -3.35 16.16 -33.02
C LEU A 316 -3.57 17.39 -33.90
N ILE A 317 -2.54 18.22 -34.09
CA ILE A 317 -2.58 19.39 -34.99
C ILE A 317 -2.79 18.96 -36.44
N LYS A 318 -2.15 17.85 -36.86
CA LYS A 318 -2.30 17.28 -38.20
C LYS A 318 -3.61 16.53 -38.41
N LYS A 319 -4.41 16.33 -37.35
CA LYS A 319 -5.61 15.47 -37.36
C LYS A 319 -5.30 14.03 -37.76
N GLU A 320 -4.13 13.54 -37.36
CA GLU A 320 -3.73 12.13 -37.52
C GLU A 320 -3.90 11.42 -36.18
N TYR A 321 -4.59 10.28 -36.16
CA TYR A 321 -4.79 9.54 -34.91
C TYR A 321 -3.47 8.95 -34.42
N ASN A 322 -3.07 9.33 -33.22
CA ASN A 322 -1.93 8.76 -32.53
C ASN A 322 -2.38 7.74 -31.49
N LYS A 323 -1.90 6.50 -31.60
CA LYS A 323 -2.26 5.40 -30.69
C LYS A 323 -1.90 5.68 -29.23
N SER A 324 -0.89 6.52 -28.97
CA SER A 324 -0.47 6.95 -27.63
C SER A 324 -1.52 7.81 -26.91
N ILE A 325 -2.52 8.36 -27.63
CA ILE A 325 -3.64 9.11 -27.03
C ILE A 325 -4.39 8.24 -26.02
N LEU A 326 -4.79 7.01 -26.40
CA LEU A 326 -5.52 6.09 -25.52
C LEU A 326 -4.79 5.90 -24.17
N TYR A 327 -3.49 5.62 -24.26
CA TYR A 327 -2.66 5.31 -23.10
C TYR A 327 -2.42 6.55 -22.23
N LEU A 328 -2.13 7.69 -22.84
CA LEU A 328 -1.97 8.96 -22.12
C LEU A 328 -3.26 9.38 -21.42
N THR A 329 -4.40 9.26 -22.08
CA THR A 329 -5.70 9.55 -21.48
C THR A 329 -5.95 8.63 -20.28
N PHE A 330 -5.64 7.34 -20.37
CA PHE A 330 -5.72 6.44 -19.22
C PHE A 330 -4.83 6.91 -18.05
N ILE A 331 -3.55 7.19 -18.31
CA ILE A 331 -2.60 7.64 -17.27
C ILE A 331 -3.10 8.92 -16.59
N ILE A 332 -3.50 9.92 -17.38
CA ILE A 332 -3.94 11.23 -16.86
C ILE A 332 -5.21 11.08 -16.04
N ILE A 333 -6.24 10.39 -16.56
CA ILE A 333 -7.50 10.21 -15.84
C ILE A 333 -7.28 9.37 -14.58
N PHE A 334 -6.45 8.33 -14.65
CA PHE A 334 -6.13 7.51 -13.48
C PHE A 334 -5.48 8.34 -12.36
N VAL A 335 -4.45 9.13 -12.67
CA VAL A 335 -3.83 10.05 -11.69
C VAL A 335 -4.82 11.10 -11.19
N LEU A 336 -5.68 11.65 -12.07
CA LEU A 336 -6.67 12.66 -11.71
C LEU A 336 -7.73 12.11 -10.76
N VAL A 337 -8.21 10.89 -10.97
CA VAL A 337 -9.18 10.24 -10.08
C VAL A 337 -8.59 10.09 -8.68
N TYR A 338 -7.34 9.62 -8.56
CA TYR A 338 -6.65 9.57 -7.26
C TYR A 338 -6.41 10.97 -6.68
N TYR A 339 -6.02 11.95 -7.49
CA TYR A 339 -5.85 13.33 -7.03
C TYR A 339 -7.13 13.94 -6.42
N ILE A 340 -8.28 13.64 -7.03
CA ILE A 340 -9.59 14.14 -6.58
C ILE A 340 -10.10 13.35 -5.38
N GLN A 341 -10.09 12.03 -5.47
CA GLN A 341 -10.76 11.14 -4.52
C GLN A 341 -9.85 10.69 -3.37
N LEU A 342 -8.61 10.29 -3.67
CA LEU A 342 -7.72 9.66 -2.71
C LEU A 342 -6.25 10.05 -2.97
N PRO A 343 -5.81 11.27 -2.56
CA PRO A 343 -4.46 11.78 -2.84
C PRO A 343 -3.43 11.13 -1.90
N PHE A 344 -3.31 9.80 -1.97
CA PHE A 344 -2.38 9.00 -1.20
C PHE A 344 -2.10 7.68 -1.92
N THR A 345 -0.83 7.39 -2.19
CA THR A 345 -0.44 6.04 -2.62
C THR A 345 -0.03 5.21 -1.42
N HIS A 346 -0.83 4.19 -1.12
CA HIS A 346 -0.54 3.23 -0.05
C HIS A 346 0.80 2.50 -0.31
N ARG A 347 1.36 1.85 0.73
CA ARG A 347 2.67 1.16 0.75
C ARG A 347 3.13 0.60 -0.61
N PHE A 348 4.41 0.83 -0.92
CA PHE A 348 5.07 0.54 -2.20
C PHE A 348 4.57 1.33 -3.43
N GLY A 349 3.68 2.31 -3.23
CA GLY A 349 3.04 3.02 -4.34
C GLY A 349 2.09 2.12 -5.15
N ARG A 350 1.52 1.08 -4.52
CA ARG A 350 0.73 0.02 -5.18
C ARG A 350 -0.44 0.55 -6.02
N TYR A 351 -0.99 1.69 -5.64
CA TYR A 351 -2.07 2.34 -6.37
C TYR A 351 -1.62 2.91 -7.73
N MET A 352 -0.35 3.26 -7.92
CA MET A 352 0.18 3.74 -9.20
C MET A 352 0.76 2.62 -10.09
N MET A 353 0.93 1.41 -9.55
CA MET A 353 1.43 0.26 -10.33
C MET A 353 0.63 -0.04 -11.60
N PRO A 354 -0.71 0.12 -11.65
CA PRO A 354 -1.48 -0.10 -12.87
C PRO A 354 -1.10 0.80 -14.05
N ILE A 355 -0.44 1.93 -13.80
CA ILE A 355 0.05 2.83 -14.85
C ILE A 355 1.35 2.34 -15.49
N ILE A 356 2.15 1.51 -14.80
CA ILE A 356 3.51 1.15 -15.22
C ILE A 356 3.58 0.63 -16.68
N PRO A 357 2.75 -0.34 -17.12
CA PRO A 357 2.84 -0.82 -18.50
C PRO A 357 2.53 0.25 -19.55
N PHE A 358 1.59 1.15 -19.24
CA PHE A 358 1.21 2.24 -20.13
C PHE A 358 2.27 3.33 -20.19
N TYR A 359 2.91 3.63 -19.06
CA TYR A 359 4.03 4.56 -18.99
C TYR A 359 5.21 4.08 -19.85
N LEU A 360 5.59 2.79 -19.71
CA LEU A 360 6.63 2.20 -20.55
C LEU A 360 6.24 2.16 -22.03
N PHE A 361 4.99 1.81 -22.35
CA PHE A 361 4.49 1.84 -23.72
C PHE A 361 4.68 3.22 -24.37
N VAL A 362 4.14 4.27 -23.74
CA VAL A 362 4.15 5.64 -24.25
C VAL A 362 5.58 6.13 -24.45
N ALA A 363 6.47 5.84 -23.50
CA ALA A 363 7.87 6.20 -23.59
C ALA A 363 8.56 5.51 -24.77
N PHE A 364 8.45 4.20 -24.90
CA PHE A 364 9.13 3.48 -25.99
C PHE A 364 8.52 3.78 -27.38
N ASP A 365 7.24 4.16 -27.46
CA ASP A 365 6.66 4.72 -28.68
C ASP A 365 7.30 6.08 -29.03
N GLY A 366 7.49 6.96 -28.04
CA GLY A 366 8.18 8.24 -28.21
C GLY A 366 9.63 8.08 -28.69
N LEU A 367 10.38 7.16 -28.08
CA LEU A 367 11.75 6.84 -28.52
C LEU A 367 11.77 6.31 -29.96
N LYS A 368 10.87 5.37 -30.29
CA LYS A 368 10.75 4.83 -31.64
C LYS A 368 10.49 5.95 -32.65
N ARG A 369 9.53 6.83 -32.38
CA ARG A 369 9.18 7.95 -33.28
C ARG A 369 10.33 8.92 -33.48
N LEU A 370 11.08 9.24 -32.42
CA LEU A 370 12.28 10.07 -32.53
C LEU A 370 13.32 9.43 -33.46
N LEU A 371 13.59 8.13 -33.29
CA LEU A 371 14.59 7.43 -34.10
C LEU A 371 14.17 7.33 -35.56
N ILE A 372 12.89 7.08 -35.84
CA ILE A 372 12.34 7.11 -37.21
C ILE A 372 12.50 8.51 -37.82
N PHE A 373 12.16 9.56 -37.06
CA PHE A 373 12.29 10.93 -37.50
C PHE A 373 13.75 11.32 -37.83
N MET A 374 14.70 10.92 -36.98
CA MET A 374 16.13 11.09 -37.23
C MET A 374 16.58 10.33 -38.48
N HIS A 375 16.13 9.08 -38.62
CA HIS A 375 16.44 8.25 -39.78
C HIS A 375 15.95 8.88 -41.09
N GLN A 376 14.71 9.40 -41.10
CA GLN A 376 14.11 10.05 -42.26
C GLN A 376 14.87 11.31 -42.68
N ARG A 377 15.41 12.10 -41.73
CA ARG A 377 16.17 13.32 -42.03
C ARG A 377 17.65 13.11 -42.36
N SER A 378 18.23 11.95 -42.03
CA SER A 378 19.63 11.67 -42.37
C SER A 378 19.86 11.56 -43.88
N LYS A 379 21.03 11.96 -44.38
CA LYS A 379 21.42 11.75 -45.78
C LYS A 379 21.97 10.33 -46.04
N THR A 380 22.32 9.59 -45.00
CA THR A 380 22.89 8.24 -45.07
C THR A 380 21.95 7.20 -44.43
N ASP A 381 22.10 5.93 -44.82
CA ASP A 381 21.39 4.83 -44.15
C ASP A 381 21.99 4.58 -42.76
N GLN A 382 21.26 5.02 -41.73
CA GLN A 382 21.61 4.85 -40.32
C GLN A 382 20.75 3.78 -39.63
N SER A 383 20.12 2.88 -40.40
CA SER A 383 19.14 1.93 -39.88
C SER A 383 19.69 1.08 -38.72
N LYS A 384 20.91 0.54 -38.88
CA LYS A 384 21.59 -0.26 -37.85
C LYS A 384 21.91 0.55 -36.59
N SER A 385 22.56 1.71 -36.73
CA SER A 385 23.02 2.50 -35.58
C SER A 385 21.85 3.03 -34.75
N LEU A 386 20.79 3.52 -35.39
CA LEU A 386 19.60 4.01 -34.68
C LEU A 386 18.83 2.86 -34.00
N SER A 387 18.82 1.67 -34.60
CA SER A 387 18.24 0.49 -33.93
C SER A 387 19.04 0.04 -32.72
N VAL A 388 20.37 0.09 -32.80
CA VAL A 388 21.25 -0.19 -31.66
C VAL A 388 20.98 0.80 -30.53
N ILE A 389 20.74 2.09 -30.82
CA ILE A 389 20.36 3.08 -29.81
C ILE A 389 19.07 2.68 -29.08
N TYR A 390 18.05 2.19 -29.78
CA TYR A 390 16.80 1.71 -29.16
C TYR A 390 17.07 0.57 -28.17
N PHE A 391 17.83 -0.45 -28.58
CA PHE A 391 18.13 -1.61 -27.72
C PHE A 391 19.11 -1.28 -26.60
N LEU A 392 20.10 -0.39 -26.83
CA LEU A 392 21.00 0.10 -25.79
C LEU A 392 20.21 0.87 -24.72
N PHE A 393 19.31 1.76 -25.14
CA PHE A 393 18.44 2.47 -24.21
C PHE A 393 17.61 1.49 -23.37
N ALA A 394 16.99 0.48 -24.02
CA ALA A 394 16.27 -0.56 -23.30
C ALA A 394 17.18 -1.35 -22.34
N GLY A 395 18.41 -1.65 -22.77
CA GLY A 395 19.44 -2.29 -21.94
C GLY A 395 19.79 -1.47 -20.70
N PHE A 396 19.93 -0.15 -20.82
CA PHE A 396 20.15 0.72 -19.66
C PHE A 396 18.96 0.72 -18.70
N VAL A 397 17.73 0.81 -19.21
CA VAL A 397 16.51 0.70 -18.38
C VAL A 397 16.45 -0.67 -17.69
N ALA A 398 16.83 -1.74 -18.39
CA ALA A 398 16.88 -3.08 -17.84
C ALA A 398 17.92 -3.21 -16.71
N VAL A 399 19.14 -2.69 -16.90
CA VAL A 399 20.18 -2.68 -15.85
C VAL A 399 19.69 -1.92 -14.61
N LEU A 400 19.09 -0.75 -14.78
CA LEU A 400 18.55 0.03 -13.67
C LEU A 400 17.44 -0.72 -12.92
N SER A 401 16.57 -1.44 -13.65
CA SER A 401 15.49 -2.28 -13.09
C SER A 401 16.04 -3.48 -12.33
N LEU A 402 16.97 -4.24 -12.93
CA LEU A 402 17.61 -5.41 -12.32
C LEU A 402 18.38 -5.02 -11.04
N ASN A 403 19.02 -3.84 -11.04
CA ASN A 403 19.73 -3.33 -9.86
C ASN A 403 18.81 -3.03 -8.67
N GLN A 404 17.49 -2.88 -8.86
CA GLN A 404 16.54 -2.74 -7.75
C GLN A 404 16.07 -4.09 -7.19
N ILE A 405 16.27 -5.20 -7.91
CA ILE A 405 15.73 -6.51 -7.51
C ILE A 405 16.22 -6.94 -6.12
N PRO A 406 17.52 -6.92 -5.78
CA PRO A 406 17.99 -7.30 -4.45
C PRO A 406 17.44 -6.40 -3.34
N LYS A 407 17.36 -5.09 -3.59
CA LYS A 407 16.80 -4.13 -2.62
C LYS A 407 15.32 -4.42 -2.33
N ASN A 408 14.54 -4.71 -3.37
CA ASN A 408 13.13 -5.08 -3.20
C ASN A 408 12.98 -6.43 -2.49
N ALA A 409 13.89 -7.39 -2.70
CA ALA A 409 13.90 -8.64 -1.95
C ALA A 409 14.15 -8.41 -0.45
N GLU A 410 15.08 -7.50 -0.11
CA GLU A 410 15.30 -7.06 1.27
C GLU A 410 14.08 -6.38 1.87
N GLU A 411 13.41 -5.51 1.10
CA GLU A 411 12.22 -4.79 1.52
C GLU A 411 11.04 -5.75 1.79
N ILE A 412 10.82 -6.76 0.94
CA ILE A 412 9.81 -7.81 1.14
C ILE A 412 10.12 -8.64 2.38
N ALA A 413 11.38 -9.00 2.61
CA ALA A 413 11.78 -9.76 3.79
C ALA A 413 11.58 -8.93 5.07
N PHE A 414 11.99 -7.67 5.06
CA PHE A 414 11.81 -6.75 6.17
C PHE A 414 10.33 -6.52 6.50
N THR A 415 9.53 -6.16 5.50
CA THR A 415 8.09 -5.88 5.69
C THR A 415 7.30 -7.14 6.05
N GLY A 416 7.66 -8.29 5.51
CA GLY A 416 7.11 -9.58 5.90
C GLY A 416 7.37 -9.93 7.37
N LYS A 417 8.61 -9.77 7.84
CA LYS A 417 8.97 -9.94 9.25
C LYS A 417 8.21 -8.95 10.13
N TYR A 418 8.14 -7.69 9.71
CA TYR A 418 7.45 -6.63 10.44
C TYR A 418 5.96 -6.93 10.63
N HIS A 419 5.25 -7.40 9.61
CA HIS A 419 3.85 -7.80 9.74
C HIS A 419 3.67 -9.10 10.54
N PHE A 420 4.63 -10.03 10.46
CA PHE A 420 4.64 -11.21 11.31
C PHE A 420 4.76 -10.83 12.80
N ASP A 421 5.76 -10.03 13.15
CA ASP A 421 6.03 -9.62 14.53
C ASP A 421 4.92 -8.72 15.09
N ARG A 422 4.30 -7.89 14.24
CA ARG A 422 3.23 -6.97 14.63
C ARG A 422 1.87 -7.62 14.71
N HIS A 423 1.43 -8.33 13.67
CA HIS A 423 0.04 -8.77 13.55
C HIS A 423 -0.12 -10.25 13.90
N ILE A 424 0.72 -11.13 13.32
CA ILE A 424 0.56 -12.58 13.47
C ILE A 424 0.82 -13.02 14.91
N LYS A 425 1.90 -12.55 15.55
CA LYS A 425 2.17 -12.86 16.96
C LYS A 425 1.04 -12.44 17.90
N VAL A 426 0.43 -11.29 17.64
CA VAL A 426 -0.74 -10.83 18.40
C VAL A 426 -1.95 -11.72 18.15
N ALA A 427 -2.22 -12.09 16.90
CA ALA A 427 -3.30 -12.99 16.56
C ALA A 427 -3.16 -14.37 17.20
N GLU A 428 -1.94 -14.92 17.24
CA GLU A 428 -1.61 -16.17 17.93
C GLU A 428 -1.78 -16.06 19.44
N TRP A 429 -1.32 -14.95 20.04
CA TRP A 429 -1.52 -14.68 21.45
C TRP A 429 -3.01 -14.61 21.78
N LEU A 430 -3.81 -13.90 20.98
CA LEU A 430 -5.27 -13.82 21.14
C LEU A 430 -5.90 -15.21 21.07
N LYS A 431 -5.55 -16.01 20.06
CA LYS A 431 -6.07 -17.38 19.91
C LYS A 431 -5.84 -18.24 21.16
N LYS A 432 -4.66 -18.11 21.78
CA LYS A 432 -4.24 -18.91 22.93
C LYS A 432 -4.80 -18.40 24.27
N ASN A 433 -5.00 -17.09 24.41
CA ASN A 433 -5.29 -16.45 25.70
C ASN A 433 -6.72 -15.87 25.81
N THR A 434 -7.56 -16.02 24.79
CA THR A 434 -8.97 -15.57 24.79
C THR A 434 -9.93 -16.73 24.55
N LYS A 435 -11.17 -16.62 25.01
CA LYS A 435 -12.23 -17.60 24.77
C LYS A 435 -12.69 -17.54 23.31
N GLU A 436 -13.24 -18.64 22.79
CA GLU A 436 -13.68 -18.70 21.38
C GLU A 436 -14.75 -17.67 21.01
N ASN A 437 -15.61 -17.33 21.98
CA ASN A 437 -16.68 -16.35 21.83
C ASN A 437 -16.27 -14.92 22.19
N ASP A 438 -15.02 -14.68 22.59
CA ASP A 438 -14.54 -13.33 22.86
C ASP A 438 -14.50 -12.53 21.55
N VAL A 439 -15.01 -11.30 21.62
CA VAL A 439 -15.03 -10.35 20.50
C VAL A 439 -13.84 -9.42 20.63
N ILE A 440 -13.10 -9.22 19.53
CA ILE A 440 -11.87 -8.43 19.50
C ILE A 440 -12.10 -7.19 18.64
N ALA A 441 -11.89 -6.00 19.19
CA ALA A 441 -11.87 -4.78 18.39
C ALA A 441 -10.46 -4.47 17.87
N THR A 442 -10.29 -4.11 16.61
CA THR A 442 -8.98 -3.70 16.06
C THR A 442 -9.14 -2.83 14.82
N HIS A 443 -8.12 -2.04 14.50
CA HIS A 443 -8.09 -1.22 13.29
C HIS A 443 -7.48 -1.93 12.08
N ASP A 444 -6.48 -2.79 12.29
CA ASP A 444 -5.93 -3.67 11.24
C ASP A 444 -6.53 -5.05 11.48
N ILE A 445 -7.44 -5.42 10.60
CA ILE A 445 -8.32 -6.58 10.80
C ILE A 445 -7.77 -7.86 10.15
N GLY A 446 -6.86 -7.77 9.17
CA GLY A 446 -6.46 -8.86 8.28
C GLY A 446 -5.93 -10.10 9.01
N ALA A 447 -4.65 -10.10 9.38
CA ALA A 447 -4.02 -11.25 10.03
C ALA A 447 -4.65 -11.56 11.40
N ILE A 448 -5.13 -10.53 12.11
CA ILE A 448 -5.78 -10.70 13.41
C ILE A 448 -7.04 -11.55 13.26
N ALA A 449 -7.94 -11.25 12.32
CA ALA A 449 -9.12 -12.07 12.06
C ALA A 449 -8.73 -13.50 11.64
N PHE A 450 -7.81 -13.61 10.69
CA PHE A 450 -7.46 -14.86 10.03
C PHE A 450 -6.87 -15.91 10.98
N TYR A 451 -5.94 -15.49 11.85
CA TYR A 451 -5.24 -16.41 12.75
C TYR A 451 -5.90 -16.55 14.12
N SER A 452 -6.53 -15.49 14.66
CA SER A 452 -7.17 -15.57 15.98
C SER A 452 -8.44 -16.43 15.97
N ASN A 453 -9.12 -16.51 14.82
CA ASN A 453 -10.47 -17.08 14.70
C ASN A 453 -11.43 -16.50 15.75
N ARG A 454 -11.35 -15.19 15.98
CA ARG A 454 -12.27 -14.44 16.84
C ARG A 454 -13.13 -13.51 16.00
N LYS A 455 -14.31 -13.18 16.54
CA LYS A 455 -15.15 -12.17 15.93
C LYS A 455 -14.43 -10.83 16.03
N ILE A 456 -14.34 -10.12 14.92
CA ILE A 456 -13.66 -8.82 14.86
C ILE A 456 -14.69 -7.70 14.81
N ILE A 457 -14.45 -6.66 15.61
CA ILE A 457 -15.08 -5.35 15.50
C ILE A 457 -14.07 -4.39 14.90
N ASP A 458 -14.34 -3.92 13.70
CA ASP A 458 -13.44 -3.07 12.95
C ASP A 458 -13.57 -1.60 13.39
N MET A 459 -12.47 -1.05 13.92
CA MET A 459 -12.40 0.32 14.43
C MET A 459 -12.28 1.39 13.33
N VAL A 460 -12.18 1.00 12.06
CA VAL A 460 -12.03 1.90 10.90
C VAL A 460 -13.20 1.77 9.91
N GLY A 461 -13.95 0.67 10.00
CA GLY A 461 -15.20 0.47 9.26
C GLY A 461 -15.04 -0.04 7.83
N LEU A 462 -13.97 -0.78 7.55
CA LEU A 462 -13.84 -1.63 6.36
C LEU A 462 -14.95 -2.70 6.32
N VAL A 463 -15.24 -3.36 7.44
CA VAL A 463 -16.31 -4.37 7.58
C VAL A 463 -17.47 -3.92 8.47
N ASN A 464 -17.28 -2.90 9.31
CA ASN A 464 -18.31 -2.28 10.16
C ASN A 464 -18.58 -0.82 9.72
N PRO A 465 -19.35 -0.59 8.64
CA PRO A 465 -19.48 0.72 8.01
C PRO A 465 -20.07 1.81 8.91
N GLU A 466 -20.83 1.44 9.95
CA GLU A 466 -21.38 2.37 10.94
C GLU A 466 -20.30 3.18 11.69
N VAL A 467 -19.06 2.68 11.74
CA VAL A 467 -17.94 3.38 12.37
C VAL A 467 -17.44 4.56 11.53
N ILE A 468 -17.60 4.49 10.20
CA ILE A 468 -17.01 5.45 9.26
C ILE A 468 -17.46 6.89 9.55
N GLU A 469 -18.74 7.07 9.93
CA GLU A 469 -19.34 8.40 10.12
C GLU A 469 -18.85 9.09 11.40
N HIS A 470 -18.28 8.32 12.33
CA HIS A 470 -17.83 8.80 13.64
C HIS A 470 -16.32 8.95 13.76
N LEU A 471 -15.53 8.51 12.77
CA LEU A 471 -14.05 8.50 12.83
C LEU A 471 -13.41 9.87 13.06
N ASN A 472 -14.08 10.94 12.67
CA ASN A 472 -13.60 12.32 12.79
C ASN A 472 -14.34 13.10 13.89
N ASP A 473 -15.18 12.44 14.69
CA ASP A 473 -15.89 13.08 15.79
C ASP A 473 -14.91 13.41 16.92
N GLN A 474 -15.04 14.60 17.50
CA GLN A 474 -14.27 14.98 18.70
C GLN A 474 -14.54 14.04 19.88
N ASN A 475 -15.68 13.35 19.88
CA ASN A 475 -16.11 12.43 20.92
C ASN A 475 -15.93 10.94 20.54
N LEU A 476 -15.01 10.64 19.62
CA LEU A 476 -14.73 9.29 19.12
C LEU A 476 -14.54 8.27 20.25
N THR A 477 -13.89 8.65 21.35
CA THR A 477 -13.66 7.76 22.50
C THR A 477 -14.95 7.30 23.15
N ASN A 478 -15.91 8.19 23.39
CA ASN A 478 -17.21 7.79 23.96
C ASN A 478 -18.05 7.00 22.96
N PHE A 479 -17.99 7.35 21.68
CA PHE A 479 -18.61 6.54 20.63
C PHE A 479 -18.05 5.11 20.65
N MET A 480 -16.72 4.96 20.60
CA MET A 480 -16.04 3.66 20.61
C MET A 480 -16.34 2.88 21.89
N LYS A 481 -16.32 3.52 23.07
CA LYS A 481 -16.71 2.90 24.34
C LYS A 481 -18.10 2.30 24.26
N ASN A 482 -19.09 3.10 23.84
CA ASN A 482 -20.47 2.64 23.73
C ASN A 482 -20.65 1.56 22.67
N TYR A 483 -19.93 1.69 21.55
CA TYR A 483 -19.93 0.71 20.47
C TYR A 483 -19.31 -0.63 20.90
N PHE A 484 -18.24 -0.60 21.69
CA PHE A 484 -17.59 -1.79 22.24
C PHE A 484 -18.49 -2.50 23.26
N ILE A 485 -19.16 -1.73 24.14
CA ILE A 485 -20.17 -2.26 25.07
C ILE A 485 -21.30 -2.94 24.29
N LYS A 486 -21.87 -2.25 23.28
CA LYS A 486 -22.96 -2.78 22.45
C LYS A 486 -22.60 -4.09 21.76
N ASN A 487 -21.35 -4.24 21.34
CA ASN A 487 -20.86 -5.42 20.62
C ASN A 487 -20.20 -6.48 21.52
N ASN A 488 -20.27 -6.34 22.85
CA ASN A 488 -19.67 -7.25 23.82
C ASN A 488 -18.16 -7.49 23.57
N VAL A 489 -17.42 -6.43 23.24
CA VAL A 489 -15.97 -6.49 23.03
C VAL A 489 -15.28 -6.90 24.33
N ALA A 490 -14.46 -7.95 24.27
CA ALA A 490 -13.71 -8.45 25.41
C ALA A 490 -12.28 -7.88 25.44
N TYR A 491 -11.69 -7.69 24.26
CA TYR A 491 -10.36 -7.14 24.08
C TYR A 491 -10.34 -6.17 22.91
N PHE A 492 -9.44 -5.20 22.95
CA PHE A 492 -9.14 -4.39 21.79
C PHE A 492 -7.64 -4.35 21.52
N VAL A 493 -7.29 -4.23 20.26
CA VAL A 493 -5.93 -4.21 19.77
C VAL A 493 -5.72 -2.94 18.98
N THR A 494 -4.66 -2.21 19.30
CA THR A 494 -4.35 -0.95 18.63
C THR A 494 -2.86 -0.67 18.60
N MET A 495 -2.43 0.18 17.68
CA MET A 495 -1.10 0.77 17.67
C MET A 495 -1.14 2.21 18.20
N ARG A 496 -0.09 2.62 18.91
CA ARG A 496 0.04 3.99 19.46
C ARG A 496 0.01 5.07 18.38
N ASN A 497 0.47 4.76 17.17
CA ASN A 497 0.42 5.68 16.03
C ASN A 497 -0.96 5.77 15.35
N TRP A 498 -1.94 4.95 15.75
CA TRP A 498 -3.30 4.93 15.20
C TRP A 498 -4.35 5.33 16.22
N PHE A 499 -4.56 4.51 17.25
CA PHE A 499 -5.42 4.83 18.39
C PHE A 499 -4.61 4.60 19.67
N GLU A 500 -4.01 5.66 20.20
CA GLU A 500 -3.25 5.58 21.45
C GLU A 500 -4.22 5.38 22.61
N ALA A 501 -4.25 4.17 23.16
CA ALA A 501 -5.01 3.86 24.36
C ALA A 501 -4.21 4.24 25.60
N VAL A 502 -4.86 4.92 26.53
CA VAL A 502 -4.27 5.38 27.79
C VAL A 502 -5.13 4.94 28.97
N ASN A 503 -4.68 5.24 30.19
CA ASN A 503 -5.37 4.93 31.45
C ASN A 503 -5.45 3.44 31.82
N GLN A 504 -4.75 2.57 31.09
CA GLN A 504 -4.69 1.14 31.38
C GLN A 504 -3.43 0.50 30.78
N LYS A 505 -3.01 -0.61 31.39
CA LYS A 505 -1.86 -1.39 30.92
C LYS A 505 -2.27 -2.35 29.80
N PRO A 506 -1.48 -2.49 28.72
CA PRO A 506 -1.67 -3.58 27.78
C PRO A 506 -1.37 -4.93 28.45
N VAL A 507 -2.18 -5.93 28.14
CA VAL A 507 -1.99 -7.32 28.61
C VAL A 507 -0.97 -8.08 27.77
N TYR A 508 -0.69 -7.61 26.55
CA TYR A 508 0.33 -8.17 25.69
C TYR A 508 0.85 -7.12 24.71
N ILE A 509 2.17 -7.10 24.54
CA ILE A 509 2.86 -6.35 23.50
C ILE A 509 3.92 -7.29 22.91
N PRO A 510 3.91 -7.58 21.60
CA PRO A 510 4.91 -8.47 21.00
C PRO A 510 6.31 -7.85 21.03
N ILE A 511 6.41 -6.55 20.76
CA ILE A 511 7.63 -5.73 20.79
C ILE A 511 7.22 -4.34 21.28
N ASN A 512 7.88 -3.81 22.33
CA ASN A 512 7.52 -2.52 22.93
C ASN A 512 8.05 -1.33 22.10
N GLU A 513 7.50 -1.17 20.90
CA GLU A 513 7.82 -0.10 19.95
C GLU A 513 6.55 0.62 19.49
N PHE A 514 6.69 1.87 19.06
CA PHE A 514 5.55 2.78 18.82
C PHE A 514 4.58 2.30 17.74
N GLU A 515 5.06 1.54 16.77
CA GLU A 515 4.24 1.01 15.67
C GLU A 515 3.89 -0.48 15.87
N PHE A 516 3.95 -1.01 17.08
CA PHE A 516 3.53 -2.39 17.33
C PHE A 516 2.16 -2.44 17.99
N MET A 517 1.47 -3.53 17.73
CA MET A 517 0.13 -3.77 18.24
C MET A 517 0.19 -4.05 19.75
N GLU A 518 -0.64 -3.33 20.49
CA GLU A 518 -0.84 -3.50 21.92
C GLU A 518 -2.22 -4.11 22.15
N VAL A 519 -2.26 -5.20 22.91
CA VAL A 519 -3.51 -5.87 23.26
C VAL A 519 -3.95 -5.39 24.63
N PHE A 520 -5.20 -4.97 24.73
CA PHE A 520 -5.82 -4.55 25.97
C PHE A 520 -7.05 -5.37 26.25
N LYS A 521 -7.27 -5.68 27.53
CA LYS A 521 -8.59 -6.12 27.98
C LYS A 521 -9.52 -4.90 27.96
N PHE A 522 -10.75 -5.06 27.47
CA PHE A 522 -11.71 -3.97 27.45
C PHE A 522 -12.34 -3.80 28.83
N GLU A 523 -12.09 -2.65 29.46
CA GLU A 523 -12.67 -2.26 30.73
C GLU A 523 -13.34 -0.89 30.55
N PRO A 524 -14.69 -0.82 30.47
CA PRO A 524 -15.38 0.42 30.13
C PRO A 524 -14.98 1.63 30.95
N GLU A 525 -14.72 1.44 32.25
CA GLU A 525 -14.36 2.55 33.15
C GLU A 525 -12.94 3.08 32.96
N ARG A 526 -12.06 2.29 32.34
CA ARG A 526 -10.66 2.67 32.07
C ARG A 526 -10.40 2.96 30.60
N PHE A 527 -11.31 2.56 29.72
CA PHE A 527 -11.17 2.75 28.28
C PHE A 527 -11.11 4.23 27.93
N HIS A 528 -9.96 4.65 27.41
CA HIS A 528 -9.75 5.99 26.89
C HIS A 528 -8.80 5.95 25.69
N LEU A 529 -9.31 6.34 24.53
CA LEU A 529 -8.48 6.59 23.35
C LEU A 529 -8.15 8.08 23.32
N MET A 530 -6.87 8.40 23.15
CA MET A 530 -6.47 9.79 22.98
C MET A 530 -6.96 10.32 21.62
N PRO A 531 -7.48 11.57 21.56
CA PRO A 531 -7.69 12.26 20.29
C PRO A 531 -6.40 12.32 19.46
N LYS A 532 -6.52 12.18 18.14
CA LYS A 532 -5.36 12.15 17.23
C LYS A 532 -4.46 13.37 17.38
N GLU A 533 -5.07 14.55 17.50
CA GLU A 533 -4.37 15.82 17.70
C GLU A 533 -3.63 15.88 19.04
N ALA A 534 -4.22 15.32 20.11
CA ALA A 534 -3.58 15.24 21.42
C ALA A 534 -2.37 14.28 21.39
N SER A 535 -2.54 13.10 20.79
CA SER A 535 -1.42 12.15 20.58
C SER A 535 -0.30 12.78 19.76
N PHE A 536 -0.62 13.53 18.71
CA PHE A 536 0.38 14.27 17.93
C PHE A 536 1.19 15.25 18.79
N TYR A 537 0.53 16.02 19.66
CA TYR A 537 1.24 16.93 20.56
C TYR A 537 2.09 16.20 21.60
N ASN A 538 1.65 15.05 22.12
CA ASN A 538 2.49 14.20 22.98
C ASN A 538 3.74 13.70 22.26
N GLN A 539 3.61 13.25 21.01
CA GLN A 539 4.74 12.80 20.22
C GLN A 539 5.74 13.94 19.94
N ARG A 540 5.23 15.15 19.64
CA ARG A 540 6.08 16.34 19.49
C ARG A 540 6.80 16.68 20.79
N ALA A 541 6.11 16.62 21.92
CA ALA A 541 6.72 16.85 23.22
C ALA A 541 7.83 15.83 23.52
N LEU A 542 7.60 14.54 23.28
CA LEU A 542 8.61 13.48 23.43
C LEU A 542 9.86 13.76 22.61
N PHE A 543 9.72 14.22 21.36
CA PHE A 543 10.86 14.64 20.55
C PHE A 543 11.65 15.78 21.20
N PHE A 544 10.98 16.80 21.75
CA PHE A 544 11.67 17.89 22.45
C PHE A 544 12.30 17.46 23.78
N ILE A 545 11.66 16.54 24.52
CA ILE A 545 12.23 15.92 25.74
C ILE A 545 13.53 15.20 25.41
N GLN A 546 13.54 14.38 24.36
CA GLN A 546 14.75 13.65 23.91
C GLN A 546 15.90 14.58 23.50
N ASN A 547 15.58 15.80 23.04
CA ASN A 547 16.56 16.82 22.70
C ASN A 547 16.86 17.80 23.86
N GLY A 548 16.36 17.53 25.07
CA GLY A 548 16.58 18.36 26.25
C GLY A 548 15.87 19.73 26.25
N ASN A 549 14.97 20.00 25.30
CA ASN A 549 14.23 21.25 25.23
C ASN A 549 12.88 21.14 25.96
N TYR A 550 12.95 21.18 27.29
CA TYR A 550 11.79 20.99 28.17
C TYR A 550 10.74 22.11 28.06
N ARG A 551 11.14 23.34 27.73
CA ARG A 551 10.19 24.47 27.57
C ARG A 551 9.29 24.29 26.36
N SER A 552 9.86 23.88 25.22
CA SER A 552 9.05 23.56 24.03
C SER A 552 8.17 22.33 24.28
N ALA A 553 8.70 21.31 24.96
CA ALA A 553 7.92 20.14 25.35
C ALA A 553 6.69 20.52 26.18
N LEU A 554 6.88 21.42 27.16
CA LEU A 554 5.80 21.91 28.01
C LEU A 554 4.68 22.59 27.20
N ASP A 555 5.00 23.45 26.23
CA ASP A 555 3.98 24.11 25.39
C ASP A 555 3.13 23.09 24.61
N PHE A 556 3.78 22.08 24.02
CA PHE A 556 3.06 21.00 23.33
C PHE A 556 2.19 20.18 24.28
N LEU A 557 2.70 19.81 25.45
CA LEU A 557 1.93 19.05 26.43
C LEU A 557 0.75 19.84 27.01
N ILE A 558 0.87 21.16 27.20
CA ILE A 558 -0.25 22.01 27.61
C ILE A 558 -1.36 22.00 26.55
N ARG A 559 -0.99 22.03 25.26
CA ARG A 559 -1.98 21.91 24.16
C ARG A 559 -2.62 20.53 24.15
N SER A 560 -1.84 19.46 24.35
CA SER A 560 -2.35 18.10 24.50
C SER A 560 -3.35 18.00 25.66
N LEU A 561 -3.01 18.54 26.83
CA LEU A 561 -3.86 18.54 28.02
C LEU A 561 -5.18 19.28 27.82
N ARG A 562 -5.19 20.37 27.03
CA ARG A 562 -6.43 21.10 26.70
C ARG A 562 -7.36 20.28 25.81
N LEU A 563 -6.81 19.48 24.91
CA LEU A 563 -7.58 18.59 24.03
C LEU A 563 -8.06 17.36 24.78
N ASP A 564 -7.24 16.83 25.68
CA ASP A 564 -7.55 15.65 26.46
C ASP A 564 -7.07 15.78 27.93
N PRO A 565 -7.92 16.33 28.81
CA PRO A 565 -7.61 16.51 30.22
C PRO A 565 -7.47 15.19 30.99
N ASN A 566 -7.97 14.09 30.43
CA ASN A 566 -8.10 12.78 31.07
C ASN A 566 -7.12 11.75 30.49
N SER A 567 -5.97 12.21 29.97
CA SER A 567 -4.88 11.33 29.55
C SER A 567 -3.83 11.18 30.65
N SER A 568 -3.75 10.00 31.28
CA SER A 568 -2.69 9.68 32.23
C SER A 568 -1.30 9.83 31.60
N ARG A 569 -1.17 9.53 30.30
CA ARG A 569 0.07 9.69 29.53
C ARG A 569 0.50 11.15 29.43
N THR A 570 -0.41 12.06 29.05
CA THR A 570 -0.10 13.51 28.96
C THR A 570 0.28 14.07 30.32
N LEU A 571 -0.48 13.71 31.37
CA LEU A 571 -0.21 14.15 32.74
C LEU A 571 1.15 13.64 33.25
N PHE A 572 1.47 12.37 32.98
CA PHE A 572 2.79 11.81 33.31
C PHE A 572 3.92 12.58 32.61
N LEU A 573 3.80 12.83 31.31
CA LEU A 573 4.81 13.58 30.56
C LEU A 573 4.96 15.02 31.07
N LEU A 574 3.86 15.68 31.47
CA LEU A 574 3.91 16.99 32.12
C LEU A 574 4.68 16.90 33.42
N GLY A 575 4.37 15.92 34.27
CA GLY A 575 5.06 15.67 35.52
C GLY A 575 6.58 15.55 35.35
N ASN A 576 7.00 14.75 34.37
CA ASN A 576 8.41 14.56 34.00
C ASN A 576 9.05 15.88 33.55
N VAL A 577 8.38 16.62 32.66
CA VAL A 577 8.89 17.90 32.15
C VAL A 577 9.05 18.94 33.27
N TYR A 578 8.09 19.01 34.20
CA TYR A 578 8.19 19.89 35.36
C TYR A 578 9.31 19.46 36.32
N ASP A 579 9.54 18.16 36.52
CA ASP A 579 10.71 17.65 37.27
C ASP A 579 12.04 18.11 36.64
N PHE A 580 12.18 17.96 35.32
CA PHE A 580 13.37 18.45 34.61
C PHE A 580 13.55 19.97 34.69
N LEU A 581 12.45 20.72 34.78
CA LEU A 581 12.46 22.17 35.03
C LEU A 581 12.65 22.53 36.51
N LYS A 582 12.78 21.54 37.39
CA LYS A 582 12.91 21.66 38.86
C LYS A 582 11.70 22.30 39.54
N ASP A 583 10.55 22.29 38.88
CA ASP A 583 9.27 22.73 39.44
C ASP A 583 8.56 21.52 40.04
N TYR A 584 9.05 21.11 41.20
CA TYR A 584 8.63 19.88 41.87
C TYR A 584 7.17 19.91 42.35
N ASP A 585 6.61 21.11 42.59
CA ASP A 585 5.21 21.26 43.03
C ASP A 585 4.25 20.96 41.87
N ASN A 586 4.50 21.52 40.69
CA ASN A 586 3.72 21.16 39.51
C ASN A 586 3.95 19.69 39.11
N ALA A 587 5.20 19.20 39.20
CA ALA A 587 5.51 17.80 38.93
C ALA A 587 4.65 16.85 39.79
N GLU A 588 4.60 17.10 41.10
CA GLU A 588 3.78 16.33 42.04
C GLU A 588 2.29 16.35 41.67
N ILE A 589 1.73 17.53 41.36
CA ILE A 589 0.30 17.67 40.99
C ILE A 589 -0.04 16.81 39.78
N TYR A 590 0.74 16.91 38.70
CA TYR A 590 0.45 16.18 37.46
C TYR A 590 0.70 14.68 37.60
N LEU A 591 1.73 14.26 38.34
CA LEU A 591 2.00 12.84 38.60
C LEU A 591 0.90 12.20 39.45
N LYS A 592 0.41 12.89 40.49
CA LYS A 592 -0.74 12.42 41.29
C LYS A 592 -1.97 12.22 40.42
N ARG A 593 -2.31 13.21 39.57
CA ARG A 593 -3.43 13.10 38.64
C ARG A 593 -3.25 11.96 37.62
N ALA A 594 -2.03 11.72 37.15
CA ALA A 594 -1.75 10.58 36.27
C ALA A 594 -2.03 9.24 36.97
N ILE A 595 -1.65 9.12 38.25
CA ILE A 595 -1.90 7.95 39.09
C ILE A 595 -3.39 7.80 39.44
N GLU A 596 -4.12 8.90 39.63
CA GLU A 596 -5.58 8.86 39.84
C GLU A 596 -6.31 8.24 38.65
N LEU A 597 -5.88 8.58 37.42
CA LEU A 597 -6.45 8.02 36.18
C LEU A 597 -5.94 6.61 35.87
N PHE A 598 -4.68 6.32 36.24
CA PHE A 598 -4.06 5.02 36.03
C PHE A 598 -3.31 4.58 37.30
N PRO A 599 -4.00 3.94 38.26
CA PRO A 599 -3.40 3.57 39.54
C PRO A 599 -2.19 2.65 39.43
N GLU A 600 -2.12 1.80 38.40
CA GLU A 600 -1.02 0.87 38.17
C GLU A 600 0.11 1.45 37.29
N TYR A 601 0.13 2.78 37.08
CA TYR A 601 1.15 3.46 36.27
C TYR A 601 2.50 3.50 37.00
N PHE A 602 3.25 2.40 36.93
CA PHE A 602 4.49 2.22 37.70
C PHE A 602 5.54 3.31 37.42
N GLU A 603 5.66 3.80 36.19
CA GLU A 603 6.57 4.90 35.86
C GLU A 603 6.14 6.20 36.56
N ALA A 604 4.84 6.49 36.64
CA ALA A 604 4.34 7.68 37.34
C ALA A 604 4.58 7.59 38.86
N HIS A 605 4.42 6.40 39.46
CA HIS A 605 4.78 6.17 40.88
C HIS A 605 6.27 6.38 41.13
N TYR A 606 7.13 5.90 40.23
CA TYR A 606 8.57 6.10 40.34
C TYR A 606 8.98 7.57 40.21
N GLU A 607 8.45 8.27 39.21
CA GLU A 607 8.75 9.69 39.03
C GLU A 607 8.23 10.52 40.21
N LEU A 608 7.05 10.17 40.77
CA LEU A 608 6.55 10.81 41.97
C LEU A 608 7.45 10.53 43.18
N ALA A 609 7.97 9.31 43.30
CA ALA A 609 8.93 8.96 44.34
C ALA A 609 10.23 9.77 44.22
N ARG A 610 10.74 9.97 42.99
CA ARG A 610 11.91 10.83 42.73
C ARG A 610 11.64 12.28 43.14
N VAL A 611 10.49 12.82 42.75
CA VAL A 611 10.07 14.19 43.12
C VAL A 611 10.00 14.32 44.64
N TYR A 612 9.42 13.36 45.35
CA TYR A 612 9.39 13.35 46.81
C TYR A 612 10.77 13.26 47.45
N PHE A 613 11.65 12.44 46.90
CA PHE A 613 13.02 12.33 47.37
C PHE A 613 13.76 13.69 47.24
N LEU A 614 13.58 14.38 46.12
CA LEU A 614 14.15 15.72 45.88
C LEU A 614 13.55 16.80 46.80
N LYS A 615 12.27 16.67 47.15
CA LYS A 615 11.59 17.48 48.17
C LYS A 615 11.94 17.07 49.62
N GLN A 616 12.82 16.08 49.81
CA GLN A 616 13.21 15.50 51.11
C GLN A 616 12.05 14.86 51.90
N GLN A 617 10.97 14.51 51.21
CA GLN A 617 9.81 13.81 51.77
C GLN A 617 10.02 12.30 51.67
N TYR A 618 11.05 11.80 52.36
CA TYR A 618 11.58 10.45 52.13
C TYR A 618 10.60 9.31 52.41
N GLN A 619 9.68 9.48 53.36
CA GLN A 619 8.65 8.48 53.65
C GLN A 619 7.69 8.29 52.47
N LEU A 620 7.18 9.39 51.92
CA LEU A 620 6.32 9.38 50.72
C LEU A 620 7.08 8.87 49.49
N ALA A 621 8.37 9.19 49.40
CA ALA A 621 9.25 8.68 48.35
C ALA A 621 9.36 7.15 48.41
N LYS A 622 9.62 6.57 49.60
CA LYS A 622 9.69 5.12 49.80
C LYS A 622 8.37 4.45 49.46
N GLU A 623 7.25 4.97 49.95
CA GLU A 623 5.92 4.43 49.67
C GLU A 623 5.60 4.40 48.17
N SER A 624 5.88 5.50 47.46
CA SER A 624 5.64 5.59 46.01
C SER A 624 6.59 4.68 45.23
N ALA A 625 7.86 4.57 45.63
CA ALA A 625 8.83 3.68 45.00
C ALA A 625 8.46 2.19 45.20
N LEU A 626 7.94 1.84 46.38
CA LEU A 626 7.42 0.50 46.68
C LEU A 626 6.21 0.16 45.81
N LYS A 627 5.27 1.09 45.59
CA LYS A 627 4.16 0.91 44.65
C LYS A 627 4.64 0.70 43.21
N SER A 628 5.67 1.44 42.78
CA SER A 628 6.24 1.28 41.45
C SER A 628 6.75 -0.15 41.22
N ILE A 629 7.55 -0.69 42.14
CA ILE A 629 8.06 -2.06 42.03
C ILE A 629 6.99 -3.13 42.26
N GLU A 630 5.90 -2.81 42.96
CA GLU A 630 4.74 -3.70 43.10
C GLU A 630 4.02 -3.86 41.75
N TYR A 631 3.76 -2.76 41.04
CA TYR A 631 3.09 -2.78 39.74
C TYR A 631 3.99 -3.23 38.58
N ASN A 632 5.30 -3.07 38.72
CA ASN A 632 6.28 -3.66 37.81
C ASN A 632 7.49 -4.25 38.58
N PRO A 633 7.44 -5.54 38.92
CA PRO A 633 8.51 -6.21 39.64
C PRO A 633 9.87 -6.24 38.93
N ASP A 634 9.91 -6.04 37.61
CA ASP A 634 11.14 -6.05 36.81
C ASP A 634 11.77 -4.66 36.64
N PHE A 635 11.20 -3.62 37.26
CA PHE A 635 11.65 -2.23 37.10
C PHE A 635 12.83 -1.88 38.03
N LYS A 636 14.05 -2.01 37.50
CA LYS A 636 15.32 -1.90 38.25
C LYS A 636 15.49 -0.56 38.96
N GLU A 637 15.11 0.54 38.32
CA GLU A 637 15.23 1.90 38.84
C GLU A 637 14.40 2.10 40.11
N GLY A 638 13.22 1.49 40.18
CA GLY A 638 12.39 1.49 41.39
C GLY A 638 13.09 0.84 42.59
N TYR A 639 13.73 -0.32 42.39
CA TYR A 639 14.51 -0.99 43.43
C TYR A 639 15.70 -0.14 43.88
N GLN A 640 16.43 0.46 42.94
CA GLN A 640 17.57 1.33 43.24
C GLN A 640 17.17 2.52 44.11
N LEU A 641 16.02 3.13 43.84
CA LEU A 641 15.52 4.25 44.63
C LEU A 641 15.13 3.81 46.05
N VAL A 642 14.44 2.68 46.21
CA VAL A 642 14.12 2.12 47.53
C VAL A 642 15.39 1.84 48.33
N ILE A 643 16.39 1.18 47.73
CA ILE A 643 17.69 0.88 48.34
C ILE A 643 18.39 2.17 48.77
N THR A 644 18.41 3.18 47.90
CA THR A 644 19.02 4.49 48.19
C THR A 644 18.38 5.15 49.41
N ILE A 645 17.06 5.12 49.52
CA ILE A 645 16.34 5.69 50.67
C ILE A 645 16.69 4.93 51.95
N LEU A 646 16.64 3.58 51.91
CA LEU A 646 16.93 2.74 53.07
C LEU A 646 18.35 2.95 53.61
N GLU A 647 19.34 3.06 52.74
CA GLU A 647 20.76 3.14 53.15
C GLU A 647 21.19 4.55 53.51
N ASN A 648 20.76 5.54 52.72
CA ASN A 648 21.28 6.89 52.84
C ASN A 648 20.46 7.72 53.81
N VAL A 649 19.15 7.46 53.92
CA VAL A 649 18.23 8.21 54.78
C VAL A 649 17.92 7.43 56.06
N GLU A 650 17.36 6.22 55.94
CA GLU A 650 16.89 5.45 57.11
C GLU A 650 17.99 4.67 57.84
N LYS A 651 19.15 4.47 57.20
CA LYS A 651 20.26 3.62 57.70
C LYS A 651 19.83 2.18 58.01
N ASN A 652 18.80 1.67 57.32
CA ASN A 652 18.28 0.32 57.46
C ASN A 652 18.91 -0.63 56.42
N PHE A 653 20.15 -1.04 56.70
CA PHE A 653 20.94 -1.86 55.79
C PHE A 653 20.40 -3.29 55.62
N ASP A 654 19.73 -3.84 56.64
CA ASP A 654 19.17 -5.19 56.61
C ASP A 654 17.98 -5.28 55.65
N GLU A 655 17.10 -4.28 55.66
CA GLU A 655 15.99 -4.18 54.70
C GLU A 655 16.52 -3.91 53.28
N ALA A 656 17.51 -3.01 53.14
CA ALA A 656 18.11 -2.70 51.84
C ALA A 656 18.74 -3.94 51.18
N LYS A 657 19.38 -4.80 51.96
CA LYS A 657 19.96 -6.07 51.48
C LYS A 657 18.94 -6.95 50.76
N LYS A 658 17.70 -7.05 51.28
CA LYS A 658 16.63 -7.84 50.65
C LYS A 658 16.28 -7.35 49.25
N TYR A 659 16.23 -6.03 49.07
CA TYR A 659 15.95 -5.42 47.76
C TYR A 659 17.14 -5.53 46.80
N ARG A 660 18.38 -5.44 47.30
CA ARG A 660 19.59 -5.70 46.49
C ARG A 660 19.63 -7.11 45.94
N GLU A 661 19.31 -8.11 46.77
CA GLU A 661 19.26 -9.51 46.35
C GLU A 661 18.23 -9.72 45.23
N LYS A 662 17.05 -9.11 45.35
CA LYS A 662 16.04 -9.11 44.28
C LYS A 662 16.54 -8.42 43.01
N LEU A 663 17.18 -7.26 43.14
CA LEU A 663 17.73 -6.53 41.99
C LEU A 663 18.84 -7.33 41.28
N ALA A 664 19.67 -8.07 42.03
CA ALA A 664 20.79 -8.84 41.49
C ALA A 664 20.36 -10.08 40.67
N ILE A 665 19.15 -10.61 40.93
CA ILE A 665 18.62 -11.77 40.19
C ILE A 665 17.82 -11.38 38.94
N MET A 666 17.60 -10.08 38.70
CA MET A 666 16.91 -9.59 37.50
C MET A 666 17.85 -9.64 36.30
N LYS A 667 17.42 -10.34 35.24
CA LYS A 667 18.19 -10.47 34.00
C LYS A 667 18.24 -9.19 33.19
#